data_AF-A0A3A0FZD4-F1
#
_entry.id   AF-A0A3A0FZD4-F1
#
_cell.length_a   1.000
_cell.length_b   1.000
_cell.length_c   1.000
_cell.angle_alpha   90.00
_cell.angle_beta   90.00
_cell.angle_gamma   90.00
#
_symmetry.space_group_name_H-M   'P 1'
#
loop_
_entity.id
_entity.type
_entity.pdbx_description
1 polymer ?
#
loop_
_entity_poly.entity_id
_entity_poly.type
_entity_poly.pdbx_seq_one_letter_code
_entity_poly.pdbx_strand_id
1 'polypeptide(L)'
;MLPTLRLTRASARRLVAEPVAELAARAALACALAVAPAASAITGIAHSTYLGGSNNEADVPLGGSEVALAVDGLGNLYVAGTTASADFPTTPGADDALDGPLDLFVTKLDPSGSPVYSTYLGGPCGDVARDVAVDADGNAYVTGRTGSDCPFGGESGVLVAKLDPAGAPLYTAVFGGRLADTSSGQAIAVDELGQAYVTGTVLTSSHDFPTTEGAYRQDECANVYSFAADVFVAKLAADGDSLLYSTIVCGSGDDVPSGIAIDALGTAYVGGATASSDFPAVAALQPENRTGAVAVTGFVFALAPDGSDLVFSTYLGGSTNDTVQGVALDAQRNLFVTGETQSDDFPTTAGVVQEQAGTRHCIQTCTDAFVTKIAAGGGALVYSTYLFGELDDAAREIAVDVDGRAHVVGATSSLYFPLAGAFQTTNRGLADVFVATLAPDASRIVFSTYLGGSKPPESVGAGWDEGWDIALGAGGDVHVAGYTQSHDFPTTPGAAQPALGGGVCDFLGTPCGDVFVTTVAADAAGPVPPVSVSVTPSNVAAGGALQVSWAGITAPTPDDHLRVCALGAPTDSLCAVQQSWPTGAAAGGALEIALPAELAPGLYDVRLMSPDADFYGLLEPIGRSEPIQVAPEPGRAPIAGAALVALALVARARRRW
;
A
#
# COMPACT_ATOMS: atom_id res chain seq x y z
N MET A 1 80.87 44.69 20.04
CA MET A 1 81.48 44.75 21.39
C MET A 1 80.45 44.25 22.39
N LEU A 2 80.89 43.41 23.34
CA LEU A 2 80.21 42.41 24.18
C LEU A 2 79.01 42.87 25.05
N PRO A 3 78.22 41.93 25.67
CA PRO A 3 78.40 40.47 25.67
C PRO A 3 77.17 39.62 25.31
N THR A 4 77.49 38.54 24.60
CA THR A 4 76.85 37.24 24.57
C THR A 4 76.77 36.57 25.95
N LEU A 5 75.63 35.98 26.30
CA LEU A 5 75.54 34.85 27.22
C LEU A 5 74.80 33.69 26.53
N ARG A 6 75.52 32.58 26.36
CA ARG A 6 75.01 31.28 25.89
C ARG A 6 74.35 30.56 27.07
N LEU A 7 73.21 29.92 26.83
CA LEU A 7 72.71 28.81 27.64
C LEU A 7 72.52 27.57 26.75
N THR A 8 72.78 26.43 27.37
CA THR A 8 73.28 25.18 26.80
C THR A 8 72.21 24.18 26.39
N ARG A 9 72.63 23.23 25.53
CA ARG A 9 71.92 22.06 25.00
C ARG A 9 71.02 21.34 26.03
N ALA A 10 69.78 21.05 25.64
CA ALA A 10 69.04 19.86 26.05
C ALA A 10 68.31 19.26 24.85
N SER A 11 68.46 17.96 24.70
CA SER A 11 68.05 17.15 23.55
C SER A 11 66.64 16.58 23.74
N ALA A 12 65.89 16.54 22.64
CA ALA A 12 64.94 15.51 22.20
C ALA A 12 63.71 15.08 23.05
N ARG A 13 62.54 15.24 22.40
CA ARG A 13 61.32 14.40 22.39
C ARG A 13 60.41 14.36 23.63
N ARG A 14 59.23 14.98 23.49
CA ARG A 14 57.90 14.33 23.65
C ARG A 14 56.78 15.27 23.19
N LEU A 15 56.10 14.94 22.09
CA LEU A 15 54.70 15.32 21.90
C LEU A 15 53.87 14.40 22.81
N VAL A 16 52.99 14.98 23.61
CA VAL A 16 51.89 14.32 24.35
C VAL A 16 50.72 15.28 24.15
N ALA A 17 49.83 15.00 23.18
CA ALA A 17 48.58 14.27 23.39
C ALA A 17 47.74 14.93 24.51
N GLU A 18 46.83 15.83 24.13
CA GLU A 18 45.72 16.22 24.99
C GLU A 18 44.85 14.99 25.27
N PRO A 19 44.31 14.83 26.49
CA PRO A 19 43.53 13.66 26.83
C PRO A 19 42.14 13.74 26.21
N VAL A 20 41.88 12.80 25.29
CA VAL A 20 40.59 12.47 24.64
C VAL A 20 39.41 12.33 25.64
N ALA A 21 39.69 12.19 26.94
CA ALA A 21 38.68 12.10 27.99
C ALA A 21 37.88 13.38 28.22
N GLU A 22 38.44 14.57 28.01
CA GLU A 22 37.76 15.84 28.33
C GLU A 22 36.84 16.33 27.19
N LEU A 23 37.13 15.89 25.95
CA LEU A 23 36.23 16.04 24.80
C LEU A 23 35.09 14.99 24.84
N ALA A 24 35.39 13.77 25.28
CA ALA A 24 34.40 12.71 25.49
C ALA A 24 33.41 13.06 26.62
N ALA A 25 33.85 13.74 27.68
CA ALA A 25 32.96 14.18 28.76
C ALA A 25 32.02 15.32 28.34
N ARG A 26 32.45 16.21 27.43
CA ARG A 26 31.58 17.25 26.84
C ARG A 26 30.63 16.69 25.77
N ALA A 27 31.04 15.65 25.04
CA ALA A 27 30.15 14.88 24.16
C ALA A 27 29.14 14.05 24.95
N ALA A 28 29.54 13.43 26.08
CA ALA A 28 28.65 12.64 26.92
C ALA A 28 27.60 13.50 27.67
N LEU A 29 27.95 14.74 28.03
CA LEU A 29 26.99 15.68 28.65
C LEU A 29 26.07 16.37 27.63
N ALA A 30 26.47 16.44 26.35
CA ALA A 30 25.61 16.87 25.25
C ALA A 30 24.71 15.73 24.71
N CYS A 31 25.10 14.46 24.91
CA CYS A 31 24.33 13.28 24.52
C CYS A 31 23.25 12.89 25.56
N ALA A 32 23.37 13.35 26.81
CA ALA A 32 22.38 13.10 27.87
C ALA A 32 21.26 14.17 27.96
N LEU A 33 21.18 15.09 26.99
CA LEU A 33 20.11 16.10 26.89
C LEU A 33 19.40 16.08 25.52
N ALA A 34 19.48 14.98 24.78
CA ALA A 34 18.48 14.65 23.78
C ALA A 34 17.25 14.14 24.56
N VAL A 35 16.48 15.08 25.11
CA VAL A 35 15.07 14.82 25.36
C VAL A 35 14.53 14.39 24.01
N ALA A 36 14.11 13.12 23.89
CA ALA A 36 13.30 12.66 22.77
C ALA A 36 12.30 13.78 22.47
N PRO A 37 12.20 14.29 21.23
CA PRO A 37 11.22 15.33 20.93
C PRO A 37 9.91 14.81 21.50
N ALA A 38 9.31 15.59 22.41
CA ALA A 38 8.07 15.20 23.06
C ALA A 38 7.13 14.81 21.93
N ALA A 39 6.75 13.52 21.88
CA ALA A 39 5.84 13.00 20.88
C ALA A 39 4.57 13.86 20.98
N SER A 40 4.46 14.82 20.06
CA SER A 40 3.25 15.61 19.90
C SER A 40 2.20 14.59 19.53
N ALA A 41 1.15 14.45 20.34
CA ALA A 41 0.00 13.65 19.97
C ALA A 41 -0.48 14.12 18.59
N ILE A 42 -0.30 13.28 17.57
CA ILE A 42 -0.74 13.58 16.22
C ILE A 42 -2.25 13.42 16.24
N THR A 43 -2.96 14.54 16.16
CA THR A 43 -4.43 14.55 16.11
C THR A 43 -4.83 13.73 14.87
N GLY A 44 -5.49 12.59 15.08
CA GLY A 44 -5.87 11.65 14.01
C GLY A 44 -5.20 10.27 14.07
N ILE A 45 -4.11 10.10 14.82
CA ILE A 45 -3.50 8.79 15.07
C ILE A 45 -3.79 8.35 16.51
N ALA A 46 -4.52 7.25 16.68
CA ALA A 46 -4.84 6.70 18.00
C ALA A 46 -3.65 5.94 18.61
N HIS A 47 -2.97 5.15 17.77
CA HIS A 47 -1.77 4.40 18.15
C HIS A 47 -0.82 4.32 16.95
N SER A 48 0.48 4.45 17.16
CA SER A 48 1.48 4.11 16.14
C SER A 48 2.82 3.73 16.77
N THR A 49 3.40 2.64 16.28
CA THR A 49 4.67 2.06 16.74
C THR A 49 5.48 1.47 15.59
N TYR A 50 6.79 1.41 15.74
CA TYR A 50 7.62 0.48 14.98
C TYR A 50 7.49 -0.94 15.55
N LEU A 51 7.97 -1.92 14.79
CA LEU A 51 8.14 -3.30 15.18
C LEU A 51 9.29 -3.89 14.36
N GLY A 52 10.48 -3.96 14.94
CA GLY A 52 11.66 -4.42 14.20
C GLY A 52 12.95 -4.42 15.00
N GLY A 53 13.98 -5.00 14.39
CA GLY A 53 15.29 -5.20 14.98
C GLY A 53 16.39 -4.45 14.23
N SER A 54 17.59 -5.02 14.21
CA SER A 54 18.78 -4.38 13.62
C SER A 54 18.97 -4.58 12.10
N ASN A 55 18.19 -5.47 11.49
CA ASN A 55 18.21 -5.79 10.07
C ASN A 55 16.84 -5.49 9.44
N ASN A 56 16.69 -5.74 8.13
CA ASN A 56 15.41 -5.54 7.47
C ASN A 56 14.36 -6.50 8.02
N GLU A 57 13.24 -5.93 8.40
CA GLU A 57 11.95 -6.62 8.40
C GLU A 57 11.29 -6.46 7.03
N ALA A 58 10.53 -7.46 6.60
CA ALA A 58 9.78 -7.53 5.36
C ALA A 58 10.60 -7.63 4.05
N ASP A 59 11.84 -7.14 3.92
CA ASP A 59 12.60 -7.20 2.65
C ASP A 59 13.09 -8.62 2.27
N VAL A 60 12.32 -9.33 1.44
CA VAL A 60 12.70 -10.64 0.90
C VAL A 60 13.33 -10.51 -0.52
N PRO A 61 14.49 -11.14 -0.78
CA PRO A 61 15.23 -10.97 -2.04
C PRO A 61 14.54 -11.39 -3.36
N LEU A 62 13.29 -11.88 -3.34
CA LEU A 62 12.63 -12.51 -4.50
C LEU A 62 11.14 -12.16 -4.70
N GLY A 63 10.64 -11.05 -4.15
CA GLY A 63 9.34 -10.52 -4.57
C GLY A 63 8.49 -9.90 -3.45
N GLY A 64 8.74 -8.61 -3.19
CA GLY A 64 7.89 -7.74 -2.37
C GLY A 64 8.15 -7.84 -0.88
N SER A 65 8.16 -6.68 -0.20
CA SER A 65 8.25 -6.61 1.26
C SER A 65 6.86 -6.73 1.87
N GLU A 66 6.41 -7.90 2.31
CA GLU A 66 5.03 -8.06 2.77
C GLU A 66 4.91 -8.09 4.30
N VAL A 67 4.01 -7.25 4.80
CA VAL A 67 3.56 -7.22 6.19
C VAL A 67 2.05 -7.37 6.16
N ALA A 68 1.54 -8.32 6.94
CA ALA A 68 0.12 -8.61 7.03
C ALA A 68 -0.43 -8.26 8.41
N LEU A 69 -1.72 -7.93 8.45
CA LEU A 69 -2.45 -7.38 9.58
C LEU A 69 -3.87 -7.95 9.64
N ALA A 70 -4.19 -8.62 10.75
CA ALA A 70 -5.56 -9.00 11.07
C ALA A 70 -6.02 -8.38 12.39
N VAL A 71 -7.35 -8.25 12.56
CA VAL A 71 -7.97 -7.73 13.78
C VAL A 71 -9.04 -8.69 14.29
N ASP A 72 -9.01 -9.01 15.58
CA ASP A 72 -10.03 -9.86 16.19
C ASP A 72 -11.25 -9.07 16.69
N GLY A 73 -12.30 -9.80 17.11
CA GLY A 73 -13.52 -9.20 17.64
C GLY A 73 -13.37 -8.41 18.95
N LEU A 74 -12.20 -8.46 19.60
CA LEU A 74 -11.84 -7.67 20.78
C LEU A 74 -11.02 -6.42 20.42
N GLY A 75 -10.62 -6.27 19.15
CA GLY A 75 -9.77 -5.19 18.66
C GLY A 75 -8.28 -5.43 18.86
N ASN A 76 -7.85 -6.66 19.15
CA ASN A 76 -6.43 -6.98 19.16
C ASN A 76 -5.93 -7.08 17.71
N LEU A 77 -4.72 -6.56 17.48
CA LEU A 77 -4.06 -6.58 16.17
C LEU A 77 -3.09 -7.75 16.11
N TYR A 78 -3.04 -8.44 14.97
CA TYR A 78 -2.14 -9.54 14.68
C TYR A 78 -1.31 -9.15 13.47
N VAL A 79 0.00 -9.09 13.66
CA VAL A 79 0.94 -8.68 12.62
C VAL A 79 1.83 -9.87 12.31
N ALA A 80 1.93 -10.22 11.04
CA ALA A 80 2.86 -11.22 10.56
C ALA A 80 3.76 -10.62 9.49
N GLY A 81 5.01 -11.06 9.47
CA GLY A 81 6.00 -10.62 8.51
C GLY A 81 7.24 -11.49 8.59
N THR A 82 8.28 -11.09 7.85
CA THR A 82 9.57 -11.79 7.83
C THR A 82 10.63 -10.91 8.47
N THR A 83 11.58 -11.48 9.20
CA THR A 83 12.69 -10.74 9.81
C THR A 83 14.03 -11.44 9.57
N ALA A 84 15.05 -10.64 9.28
CA ALA A 84 16.47 -11.05 9.29
C ALA A 84 17.18 -10.66 10.60
N SER A 85 16.45 -10.05 11.54
CA SER A 85 16.99 -9.53 12.79
C SER A 85 17.08 -10.65 13.80
N ALA A 86 18.25 -10.85 14.41
CA ALA A 86 18.39 -11.76 15.55
C ALA A 86 17.92 -11.11 16.87
N ASP A 87 17.67 -9.80 16.84
CA ASP A 87 17.20 -8.96 17.95
C ASP A 87 15.79 -8.43 17.73
N PHE A 88 14.98 -9.09 16.88
CA PHE A 88 13.56 -8.75 16.72
C PHE A 88 12.84 -8.78 18.09
N PRO A 89 11.93 -7.83 18.39
CA PRO A 89 11.28 -7.75 19.68
C PRO A 89 10.38 -8.96 19.97
N THR A 90 10.77 -9.80 20.93
CA THR A 90 9.98 -10.97 21.39
C THR A 90 9.47 -10.81 22.82
N THR A 91 8.40 -11.53 23.15
CA THR A 91 7.84 -11.54 24.50
C THR A 91 8.40 -12.68 25.37
N PRO A 92 8.48 -12.51 26.70
CA PRO A 92 9.00 -13.57 27.58
C PRO A 92 8.26 -14.90 27.43
N GLY A 93 9.01 -15.96 27.11
CA GLY A 93 8.47 -17.32 26.96
C GLY A 93 8.05 -17.69 25.55
N ALA A 94 8.16 -16.75 24.59
CA ALA A 94 8.09 -17.03 23.16
C ALA A 94 9.42 -17.61 22.63
N ASP A 95 9.42 -18.05 21.37
CA ASP A 95 10.68 -18.29 20.66
C ASP A 95 11.39 -16.96 20.44
N ASP A 96 12.67 -16.89 20.79
CA ASP A 96 13.49 -15.68 20.83
C ASP A 96 14.73 -15.75 19.93
N ALA A 97 14.83 -16.77 19.08
CA ALA A 97 15.96 -16.98 18.20
C ALA A 97 15.55 -16.99 16.73
N LEU A 98 16.32 -16.28 15.91
CA LEU A 98 16.38 -16.46 14.46
C LEU A 98 17.15 -17.76 14.16
N ASP A 99 16.46 -18.80 13.69
CA ASP A 99 17.03 -20.11 13.36
C ASP A 99 17.41 -20.23 11.87
N GLY A 100 17.08 -19.26 11.02
CA GLY A 100 17.45 -19.23 9.59
C GLY A 100 18.24 -17.99 9.16
N PRO A 101 18.44 -17.80 7.84
CA PRO A 101 18.82 -16.50 7.30
C PRO A 101 17.66 -15.48 7.40
N LEU A 102 16.42 -15.97 7.47
CA LEU A 102 15.17 -15.24 7.58
C LEU A 102 14.18 -16.17 8.28
N ASP A 103 13.44 -15.66 9.27
CA ASP A 103 12.29 -16.36 9.85
C ASP A 103 11.06 -15.48 9.76
N LEU A 104 9.89 -16.09 9.82
CA LEU A 104 8.66 -15.34 9.99
C LEU A 104 8.45 -14.98 11.46
N PHE A 105 7.76 -13.89 11.73
CA PHE A 105 7.34 -13.51 13.07
C PHE A 105 5.82 -13.38 13.13
N VAL A 106 5.28 -13.53 14.34
CA VAL A 106 3.89 -13.19 14.65
C VAL A 106 3.85 -12.37 15.93
N THR A 107 3.27 -11.18 15.84
CA THR A 107 3.10 -10.26 16.97
C THR A 107 1.62 -9.97 17.16
N LYS A 108 1.11 -10.19 18.38
CA LYS A 108 -0.22 -9.75 18.79
C LYS A 108 -0.11 -8.50 19.66
N LEU A 109 -0.81 -7.45 19.29
CA LEU A 109 -0.95 -6.22 20.07
C LEU A 109 -2.38 -6.12 20.63
N ASP A 110 -2.52 -5.62 21.85
CA ASP A 110 -3.83 -5.26 22.38
C ASP A 110 -4.38 -3.97 21.73
N PRO A 111 -5.64 -3.56 21.97
CA PRO A 111 -6.20 -2.36 21.35
C PRO A 111 -5.49 -1.04 21.74
N SER A 112 -4.63 -1.06 22.77
CA SER A 112 -3.77 0.08 23.12
C SER A 112 -2.45 0.08 22.34
N GLY A 113 -2.20 -0.99 21.58
CA GLY A 113 -0.98 -1.27 20.85
C GLY A 113 0.17 -1.80 21.70
N SER A 114 -0.14 -2.34 22.88
CA SER A 114 0.86 -3.01 23.72
C SER A 114 1.01 -4.48 23.30
N PRO A 115 2.23 -5.04 23.24
CA PRO A 115 2.43 -6.43 22.82
C PRO A 115 1.88 -7.42 23.87
N VAL A 116 1.00 -8.31 23.40
CA VAL A 116 0.46 -9.46 24.14
C VAL A 116 1.42 -10.64 24.01
N TYR A 117 1.79 -10.98 22.78
CA TYR A 117 2.87 -11.91 22.46
C TYR A 117 3.61 -11.44 21.20
N SER A 118 4.87 -11.86 21.07
CA SER A 118 5.69 -11.67 19.87
C SER A 118 6.71 -12.80 19.82
N THR A 119 6.73 -13.55 18.72
CA THR A 119 7.53 -14.79 18.57
C THR A 119 8.08 -14.90 17.17
N TYR A 120 9.27 -15.50 17.05
CA TYR A 120 9.70 -16.11 15.79
C TYR A 120 8.89 -17.38 15.53
N LEU A 121 8.76 -17.74 14.26
CA LEU A 121 8.34 -19.04 13.79
C LEU A 121 9.17 -19.39 12.56
N GLY A 122 9.80 -20.55 12.57
CA GLY A 122 10.70 -20.94 11.49
C GLY A 122 11.58 -22.09 11.92
N GLY A 123 12.49 -22.48 11.05
CA GLY A 123 13.50 -23.47 11.33
C GLY A 123 14.83 -23.08 10.70
N PRO A 124 15.70 -24.05 10.40
CA PRO A 124 17.05 -23.76 9.90
C PRO A 124 17.10 -23.10 8.51
N CYS A 125 15.94 -22.90 7.87
CA CYS A 125 15.78 -22.47 6.49
C CYS A 125 15.18 -21.07 6.43
N GLY A 126 15.24 -20.44 5.25
CA GLY A 126 14.58 -19.15 5.06
C GLY A 126 13.07 -19.35 5.08
N ASP A 127 12.40 -18.92 6.14
CA ASP A 127 10.95 -18.94 6.29
C ASP A 127 10.40 -17.54 6.05
N VAL A 128 9.31 -17.45 5.30
CA VAL A 128 8.72 -16.17 4.87
C VAL A 128 7.23 -16.20 5.18
N ALA A 129 6.72 -15.21 5.91
CA ALA A 129 5.29 -14.93 6.01
C ALA A 129 4.83 -14.03 4.86
N ARG A 130 3.58 -14.25 4.45
CA ARG A 130 2.91 -13.51 3.37
C ARG A 130 1.60 -12.91 3.83
N ASP A 131 0.82 -13.64 4.62
CA ASP A 131 -0.48 -13.17 5.10
C ASP A 131 -0.88 -13.77 6.46
N VAL A 132 -1.77 -13.10 7.20
CA VAL A 132 -2.34 -13.53 8.47
C VAL A 132 -3.86 -13.32 8.52
N ALA A 133 -4.58 -14.33 8.99
CA ALA A 133 -5.99 -14.26 9.33
C ALA A 133 -6.23 -14.62 10.80
N VAL A 134 -7.37 -14.22 11.36
CA VAL A 134 -7.72 -14.54 12.75
C VAL A 134 -9.15 -15.07 12.85
N ASP A 135 -9.34 -16.13 13.64
CA ASP A 135 -10.67 -16.68 13.90
C ASP A 135 -11.39 -15.98 15.08
N ALA A 136 -12.66 -16.32 15.28
CA ALA A 136 -13.47 -15.74 16.36
C ALA A 136 -12.99 -16.09 17.77
N ASP A 137 -12.18 -17.14 17.93
CA ASP A 137 -11.56 -17.54 19.20
C ASP A 137 -10.25 -16.77 19.46
N GLY A 138 -9.78 -15.99 18.48
CA GLY A 138 -8.54 -15.22 18.54
C GLY A 138 -7.30 -16.04 18.20
N ASN A 139 -7.44 -17.16 17.49
CA ASN A 139 -6.30 -17.90 16.97
C ASN A 139 -5.79 -17.26 15.68
N ALA A 140 -4.47 -17.08 15.57
CA ALA A 140 -3.85 -16.54 14.37
C ALA A 140 -3.54 -17.67 13.37
N TYR A 141 -3.76 -17.41 12.09
CA TYR A 141 -3.44 -18.30 10.98
C TYR A 141 -2.50 -17.57 10.04
N VAL A 142 -1.29 -18.08 9.85
CA VAL A 142 -0.26 -17.44 9.01
C VAL A 142 0.05 -18.34 7.84
N THR A 143 0.16 -17.75 6.65
CA THR A 143 0.62 -18.46 5.45
C THR A 143 1.92 -17.88 4.89
N GLY A 144 2.62 -18.68 4.12
CA GLY A 144 3.79 -18.24 3.37
C GLY A 144 4.56 -19.40 2.77
N ARG A 145 5.89 -19.38 2.90
CA ARG A 145 6.76 -20.46 2.42
C ARG A 145 7.85 -20.81 3.40
N THR A 146 8.24 -22.08 3.37
CA THR A 146 9.46 -22.56 3.99
C THR A 146 10.52 -22.91 2.92
N GLY A 147 11.75 -22.43 3.11
CA GLY A 147 12.79 -22.40 2.06
C GLY A 147 13.46 -23.73 1.73
N SER A 148 13.98 -23.85 0.50
CA SER A 148 14.71 -25.03 -0.02
C SER A 148 16.22 -24.99 0.15
N ASP A 149 16.79 -23.83 0.48
CA ASP A 149 18.23 -23.54 0.35
C ASP A 149 19.08 -23.98 1.56
N CYS A 150 18.54 -24.84 2.41
CA CYS A 150 19.29 -25.42 3.52
C CYS A 150 20.27 -26.50 3.04
N PRO A 151 21.55 -26.48 3.48
CA PRO A 151 22.33 -27.70 3.46
C PRO A 151 21.54 -28.73 4.29
N PHE A 152 21.20 -29.88 3.71
CA PHE A 152 20.49 -31.03 4.30
C PHE A 152 18.99 -31.23 3.99
N GLY A 153 18.34 -30.41 3.14
CA GLY A 153 17.10 -30.79 2.45
C GLY A 153 15.83 -30.95 3.32
N GLY A 154 15.25 -29.83 3.73
CA GLY A 154 13.88 -29.78 4.29
C GLY A 154 12.80 -29.88 3.21
N GLU A 155 11.55 -30.14 3.63
CA GLU A 155 10.37 -30.03 2.76
C GLU A 155 10.10 -28.54 2.50
N SER A 156 10.22 -28.12 1.24
CA SER A 156 9.87 -26.76 0.81
C SER A 156 8.44 -26.73 0.30
N GLY A 157 7.73 -25.66 0.58
CA GLY A 157 6.37 -25.50 0.09
C GLY A 157 5.59 -24.46 0.85
N VAL A 158 4.28 -24.54 0.66
CA VAL A 158 3.29 -23.68 1.29
C VAL A 158 3.27 -23.98 2.78
N LEU A 159 3.55 -22.97 3.58
CA LEU A 159 3.46 -23.02 5.04
C LEU A 159 2.09 -22.52 5.48
N VAL A 160 1.43 -23.24 6.39
CA VAL A 160 0.27 -22.77 7.14
C VAL A 160 0.47 -23.07 8.62
N ALA A 161 0.54 -22.03 9.44
CA ALA A 161 0.68 -22.16 10.89
C ALA A 161 -0.54 -21.59 11.60
N LYS A 162 -1.03 -22.31 12.62
CA LYS A 162 -2.08 -21.81 13.52
C LYS A 162 -1.50 -21.62 14.92
N LEU A 163 -1.68 -20.45 15.52
CA LEU A 163 -1.27 -20.13 16.88
C LEU A 163 -2.50 -19.85 17.74
N ASP A 164 -2.45 -20.26 19.01
CA ASP A 164 -3.48 -19.93 19.98
C ASP A 164 -3.44 -18.44 20.38
N PRO A 165 -4.43 -17.92 21.14
CA PRO A 165 -4.48 -16.49 21.48
C PRO A 165 -3.33 -16.03 22.39
N ALA A 166 -2.55 -16.95 22.95
CA ALA A 166 -1.36 -16.70 23.75
C ALA A 166 -0.05 -16.83 22.94
N GLY A 167 -0.13 -17.18 21.65
CA GLY A 167 1.00 -17.30 20.74
C GLY A 167 1.64 -18.69 20.71
N ALA A 168 1.03 -19.72 21.30
CA ALA A 168 1.56 -21.08 21.21
C ALA A 168 1.11 -21.75 19.90
N PRO A 169 1.99 -22.44 19.16
CA PRO A 169 1.61 -23.13 17.93
C PRO A 169 0.65 -24.29 18.24
N LEU A 170 -0.50 -24.28 17.56
CA LEU A 170 -1.50 -25.36 17.57
C LEU A 170 -1.20 -26.40 16.50
N TYR A 171 -0.88 -25.95 15.28
CA TYR A 171 -0.35 -26.80 14.22
C TYR A 171 0.52 -26.00 13.25
N THR A 172 1.39 -26.73 12.53
CA THR A 172 2.10 -26.24 11.36
C THR A 172 1.94 -27.29 10.27
N ALA A 173 1.32 -26.91 9.16
CA ALA A 173 1.14 -27.74 7.98
C ALA A 173 2.05 -27.22 6.87
N VAL A 174 2.75 -28.12 6.20
CA VAL A 174 3.54 -27.82 4.99
C VAL A 174 3.05 -28.72 3.88
N PHE A 175 2.77 -28.14 2.71
CA PHE A 175 2.37 -28.89 1.52
C PHE A 175 2.94 -28.27 0.24
N GLY A 176 3.24 -29.13 -0.74
CA GLY A 176 3.91 -28.76 -1.99
C GLY A 176 4.41 -30.00 -2.72
N GLY A 177 5.13 -29.81 -3.84
CA GLY A 177 5.73 -30.91 -4.58
C GLY A 177 6.99 -31.50 -3.94
N ARG A 178 7.45 -32.68 -4.41
CA ARG A 178 8.60 -33.44 -3.83
C ARG A 178 9.98 -32.98 -4.31
N LEU A 179 10.08 -32.06 -5.27
CA LEU A 179 11.35 -31.45 -5.68
C LEU A 179 11.55 -30.13 -4.92
N ALA A 180 12.67 -29.41 -5.14
CA ALA A 180 12.80 -28.03 -4.69
C ALA A 180 11.76 -27.17 -5.43
N ASP A 181 10.51 -27.29 -4.98
CA ASP A 181 9.37 -26.55 -5.45
C ASP A 181 9.36 -25.22 -4.71
N THR A 182 9.16 -24.14 -5.45
CA THR A 182 9.05 -22.79 -4.88
C THR A 182 7.61 -22.38 -4.66
N SER A 183 6.69 -23.36 -4.57
CA SER A 183 5.31 -23.12 -4.19
C SER A 183 5.25 -22.29 -2.90
N SER A 184 4.42 -21.27 -2.90
CA SER A 184 4.32 -20.30 -1.81
C SER A 184 2.85 -19.94 -1.61
N GLY A 185 2.37 -20.01 -0.38
CA GLY A 185 1.12 -19.34 -0.03
C GLY A 185 1.33 -17.83 -0.16
N GLN A 186 0.32 -17.12 -0.65
CA GLN A 186 0.34 -15.65 -0.83
C GLN A 186 -0.70 -14.98 0.05
N ALA A 187 -1.90 -15.55 0.17
CA ALA A 187 -2.95 -15.01 1.04
C ALA A 187 -3.75 -16.11 1.73
N ILE A 188 -4.32 -15.80 2.89
CA ILE A 188 -5.07 -16.71 3.75
C ILE A 188 -6.36 -16.06 4.28
N ALA A 189 -7.46 -16.81 4.26
CA ALA A 189 -8.70 -16.46 4.93
C ALA A 189 -9.18 -17.63 5.80
N VAL A 190 -9.97 -17.35 6.84
CA VAL A 190 -10.49 -18.39 7.75
C VAL A 190 -12.01 -18.25 7.91
N ASP A 191 -12.72 -19.37 7.83
CA ASP A 191 -14.18 -19.39 8.03
C ASP A 191 -14.59 -19.58 9.50
N GLU A 192 -15.89 -19.46 9.77
CA GLU A 192 -16.46 -19.62 11.13
C GLU A 192 -16.26 -21.03 11.72
N LEU A 193 -15.87 -22.02 10.91
CA LEU A 193 -15.55 -23.37 11.36
C LEU A 193 -14.06 -23.55 11.67
N GLY A 194 -13.25 -22.49 11.50
CA GLY A 194 -11.81 -22.51 11.69
C GLY A 194 -11.06 -23.18 10.54
N GLN A 195 -11.67 -23.34 9.37
CA GLN A 195 -11.05 -23.92 8.17
C GLN A 195 -10.30 -22.82 7.42
N ALA A 196 -9.02 -23.06 7.13
CA ALA A 196 -8.17 -22.09 6.43
C ALA A 196 -8.26 -22.26 4.91
N TYR A 197 -8.40 -21.16 4.19
CA TYR A 197 -8.38 -21.07 2.74
C TYR A 197 -7.10 -20.35 2.35
N VAL A 198 -6.26 -21.00 1.55
CA VAL A 198 -4.96 -20.46 1.14
C VAL A 198 -4.93 -20.40 -0.37
N THR A 199 -4.57 -19.25 -0.91
CA THR A 199 -4.21 -19.10 -2.31
C THR A 199 -2.71 -18.86 -2.44
N GLY A 200 -2.11 -19.25 -3.55
CA GLY A 200 -0.70 -19.03 -3.77
C GLY A 200 -0.22 -19.50 -5.13
N THR A 201 1.09 -19.52 -5.30
CA THR A 201 1.71 -19.97 -6.54
C THR A 201 2.17 -21.42 -6.44
N VAL A 202 2.03 -22.16 -7.54
CA VAL A 202 2.68 -23.44 -7.80
C VAL A 202 3.53 -23.31 -9.06
N LEU A 203 4.77 -23.80 -9.05
CA LEU A 203 5.59 -23.83 -10.27
C LEU A 203 5.21 -25.04 -11.13
N THR A 204 5.14 -24.86 -12.45
CA THR A 204 4.88 -25.94 -13.44
C THR A 204 5.93 -27.05 -13.53
N SER A 205 7.03 -26.95 -12.79
CA SER A 205 7.99 -28.04 -12.62
C SER A 205 7.65 -28.95 -11.43
N SER A 206 6.63 -28.59 -10.66
CA SER A 206 6.12 -29.28 -9.48
C SER A 206 5.05 -30.30 -9.85
N HIS A 207 5.45 -31.31 -10.63
CA HIS A 207 4.57 -32.36 -11.18
C HIS A 207 3.80 -33.21 -10.14
N ASP A 208 3.85 -32.83 -8.86
CA ASP A 208 3.25 -33.51 -7.73
C ASP A 208 2.67 -32.56 -6.67
N PHE A 209 2.32 -31.32 -7.04
CA PHE A 209 1.54 -30.45 -6.15
C PHE A 209 0.23 -31.15 -5.72
N PRO A 210 -0.14 -31.13 -4.42
CA PRO A 210 -1.23 -31.94 -3.90
C PRO A 210 -2.60 -31.35 -4.26
N THR A 211 -3.20 -31.83 -5.35
CA THR A 211 -4.61 -31.55 -5.70
C THR A 211 -5.54 -32.66 -5.20
N THR A 212 -6.83 -32.35 -5.01
CA THR A 212 -7.83 -33.30 -4.47
C THR A 212 -8.76 -33.84 -5.56
N GLU A 213 -9.26 -35.07 -5.37
CA GLU A 213 -10.27 -35.65 -6.26
C GLU A 213 -11.54 -34.78 -6.28
N GLY A 214 -12.03 -34.46 -7.48
CA GLY A 214 -13.23 -33.63 -7.67
C GLY A 214 -12.99 -32.12 -7.66
N ALA A 215 -11.75 -31.67 -7.44
CA ALA A 215 -11.34 -30.29 -7.64
C ALA A 215 -11.52 -29.83 -9.10
N TYR A 216 -11.69 -28.52 -9.30
CA TYR A 216 -11.83 -27.88 -10.61
C TYR A 216 -10.75 -28.32 -11.60
N ARG A 217 -9.51 -28.43 -11.13
CA ARG A 217 -8.37 -28.94 -11.90
C ARG A 217 -7.41 -29.67 -10.98
N GLN A 218 -7.01 -30.86 -11.41
CA GLN A 218 -6.06 -31.72 -10.70
C GLN A 218 -4.66 -31.73 -11.33
N ASP A 219 -4.56 -31.42 -12.63
CA ASP A 219 -3.32 -31.43 -13.39
C ASP A 219 -2.84 -30.00 -13.71
N GLU A 220 -1.53 -29.80 -13.72
CA GLU A 220 -0.88 -28.53 -14.11
C GLU A 220 -1.28 -28.07 -15.52
N CYS A 221 -1.19 -26.76 -15.78
CA CYS A 221 -1.39 -26.23 -17.12
C CYS A 221 -0.16 -26.43 -18.02
N ALA A 222 -0.40 -26.50 -19.32
CA ALA A 222 0.67 -26.54 -20.31
C ALA A 222 1.21 -25.12 -20.52
N ASN A 223 2.24 -24.75 -19.75
CA ASN A 223 2.82 -23.43 -19.83
C ASN A 223 3.84 -23.29 -20.97
N VAL A 224 3.89 -22.10 -21.56
CA VAL A 224 4.85 -21.76 -22.63
C VAL A 224 6.28 -21.80 -22.11
N TYR A 225 6.49 -21.48 -20.83
CA TYR A 225 7.78 -21.50 -20.14
C TYR A 225 7.78 -22.54 -19.03
N SER A 226 8.90 -23.27 -18.88
CA SER A 226 9.07 -24.36 -17.90
C SER A 226 9.23 -23.91 -16.44
N PHE A 227 9.15 -22.61 -16.19
CA PHE A 227 9.27 -21.99 -14.86
C PHE A 227 8.08 -21.10 -14.56
N ALA A 228 6.99 -21.25 -15.32
CA ALA A 228 5.84 -20.41 -15.12
C ALA A 228 5.10 -20.81 -13.83
N ALA A 229 4.65 -19.81 -13.08
CA ALA A 229 3.85 -19.98 -11.88
C ALA A 229 2.36 -20.02 -12.23
N ASP A 230 1.61 -20.89 -11.56
CA ASP A 230 0.16 -21.03 -11.68
C ASP A 230 -0.50 -20.76 -10.31
N VAL A 231 -1.78 -20.40 -10.30
CA VAL A 231 -2.54 -20.19 -9.06
C VAL A 231 -2.96 -21.55 -8.48
N PHE A 232 -2.77 -21.76 -7.18
CA PHE A 232 -3.51 -22.79 -6.44
C PHE A 232 -4.50 -22.16 -5.46
N VAL A 233 -5.57 -22.90 -5.15
CA VAL A 233 -6.43 -22.61 -4.00
C VAL A 233 -6.63 -23.90 -3.21
N ALA A 234 -6.30 -23.85 -1.93
CA ALA A 234 -6.38 -24.96 -0.99
C ALA A 234 -7.27 -24.60 0.20
N LYS A 235 -8.06 -25.56 0.68
CA LYS A 235 -8.83 -25.44 1.91
C LYS A 235 -8.40 -26.52 2.89
N LEU A 236 -7.93 -26.13 4.06
CA LEU A 236 -7.45 -27.03 5.10
C LEU A 236 -8.56 -27.30 6.13
N ALA A 237 -8.56 -28.50 6.69
CA ALA A 237 -9.35 -28.80 7.87
C ALA A 237 -8.88 -27.96 9.08
N ALA A 238 -9.76 -27.75 10.06
CA ALA A 238 -9.50 -26.87 11.20
C ALA A 238 -8.35 -27.33 12.12
N ASP A 239 -8.00 -28.62 12.04
CA ASP A 239 -6.85 -29.23 12.72
C ASP A 239 -5.55 -29.15 11.90
N GLY A 240 -5.62 -28.72 10.64
CA GLY A 240 -4.47 -28.64 9.72
C GLY A 240 -4.03 -30.00 9.14
N ASP A 241 -4.69 -31.11 9.51
CA ASP A 241 -4.21 -32.47 9.19
C ASP A 241 -4.56 -32.92 7.76
N SER A 242 -5.45 -32.21 7.06
CA SER A 242 -5.88 -32.59 5.70
C SER A 242 -6.34 -31.41 4.84
N LEU A 243 -6.14 -31.57 3.53
CA LEU A 243 -6.75 -30.72 2.50
C LEU A 243 -8.19 -31.21 2.25
N LEU A 244 -9.17 -30.36 2.57
CA LEU A 244 -10.58 -30.57 2.25
C LEU A 244 -10.83 -30.43 0.75
N TYR A 245 -10.16 -29.47 0.12
CA TYR A 245 -9.94 -29.44 -1.32
C TYR A 245 -8.61 -28.73 -1.64
N SER A 246 -8.07 -29.00 -2.82
CA SER A 246 -6.95 -28.27 -3.41
C SER A 246 -7.03 -28.35 -4.93
N THR A 247 -6.97 -27.19 -5.59
CA THR A 247 -7.13 -27.06 -7.04
C THR A 247 -6.11 -26.09 -7.62
N ILE A 248 -5.87 -26.19 -8.93
CA ILE A 248 -5.08 -25.24 -9.71
C ILE A 248 -5.99 -24.40 -10.61
N VAL A 249 -5.70 -23.12 -10.81
CA VAL A 249 -6.36 -22.22 -11.77
C VAL A 249 -5.29 -21.54 -12.60
N CYS A 250 -5.26 -21.82 -13.90
CA CYS A 250 -4.14 -21.41 -14.75
C CYS A 250 -4.53 -21.27 -16.22
N GLY A 251 -3.76 -20.47 -16.95
CA GLY A 251 -3.68 -20.42 -18.40
C GLY A 251 -2.32 -20.93 -18.89
N SER A 252 -1.74 -20.33 -19.93
CA SER A 252 -0.48 -20.75 -20.57
C SER A 252 0.75 -19.91 -20.21
N GLY A 253 0.56 -18.82 -19.46
CA GLY A 253 1.60 -17.91 -18.97
C GLY A 253 1.69 -17.90 -17.44
N ASP A 254 2.45 -16.95 -16.88
CA ASP A 254 2.54 -16.75 -15.43
C ASP A 254 1.23 -16.21 -14.84
N ASP A 255 0.70 -16.88 -13.83
CA ASP A 255 -0.50 -16.51 -13.10
C ASP A 255 -0.19 -16.48 -11.59
N VAL A 256 -0.29 -15.30 -10.99
CA VAL A 256 0.11 -15.05 -9.59
C VAL A 256 -1.08 -14.47 -8.82
N PRO A 257 -1.57 -15.13 -7.77
CA PRO A 257 -2.57 -14.55 -6.89
C PRO A 257 -1.93 -13.59 -5.89
N SER A 258 -2.72 -12.64 -5.40
CA SER A 258 -2.29 -11.64 -4.42
C SER A 258 -3.18 -11.64 -3.17
N GLY A 259 -4.51 -11.74 -3.34
CA GLY A 259 -5.46 -11.72 -2.23
C GLY A 259 -6.55 -12.78 -2.31
N ILE A 260 -7.11 -13.17 -1.17
CA ILE A 260 -8.26 -14.06 -1.05
C ILE A 260 -9.27 -13.53 -0.02
N ALA A 261 -10.54 -13.52 -0.39
CA ALA A 261 -11.66 -13.28 0.53
C ALA A 261 -12.67 -14.42 0.45
N ILE A 262 -13.38 -14.71 1.53
CA ILE A 262 -14.41 -15.75 1.56
C ILE A 262 -15.76 -15.18 1.97
N ASP A 263 -16.85 -15.67 1.37
CA ASP A 263 -18.19 -15.38 1.86
C ASP A 263 -18.66 -16.40 2.90
N ALA A 264 -19.75 -16.09 3.61
CA ALA A 264 -20.34 -16.96 4.62
C ALA A 264 -20.86 -18.30 4.08
N LEU A 265 -20.90 -18.50 2.76
CA LEU A 265 -21.25 -19.79 2.13
C LEU A 265 -20.00 -20.64 1.86
N GLY A 266 -18.80 -20.10 2.09
CA GLY A 266 -17.52 -20.74 1.79
C GLY A 266 -17.03 -20.51 0.36
N THR A 267 -17.65 -19.60 -0.41
CA THR A 267 -17.15 -19.26 -1.76
C THR A 267 -15.87 -18.46 -1.61
N ALA A 268 -14.78 -18.87 -2.26
CA ALA A 268 -13.51 -18.17 -2.23
C ALA A 268 -13.39 -17.23 -3.44
N TYR A 269 -13.03 -15.96 -3.21
CA TYR A 269 -12.82 -14.94 -4.21
C TYR A 269 -11.33 -14.58 -4.23
N VAL A 270 -10.69 -14.72 -5.39
CA VAL A 270 -9.24 -14.55 -5.54
C VAL A 270 -8.97 -13.49 -6.59
N GLY A 271 -8.04 -12.59 -6.27
CA GLY A 271 -7.49 -11.58 -7.17
C GLY A 271 -6.01 -11.84 -7.45
N GLY A 272 -5.51 -11.29 -8.54
CA GLY A 272 -4.09 -11.40 -8.90
C GLY A 272 -3.76 -10.82 -10.27
N ALA A 273 -2.60 -11.21 -10.80
CA ALA A 273 -2.15 -10.85 -12.14
C ALA A 273 -1.88 -12.11 -12.98
N THR A 274 -2.16 -12.01 -14.28
CA THR A 274 -1.98 -13.08 -15.25
C THR A 274 -1.28 -12.55 -16.51
N ALA A 275 -0.27 -13.26 -16.98
CA ALA A 275 0.34 -13.14 -18.30
C ALA A 275 -0.34 -14.07 -19.33
N SER A 276 -1.34 -14.85 -18.90
CA SER A 276 -2.04 -15.83 -19.74
C SER A 276 -3.10 -15.16 -20.60
N SER A 277 -2.98 -15.31 -21.92
CA SER A 277 -4.03 -14.92 -22.88
C SER A 277 -5.27 -15.83 -22.84
N ASP A 278 -5.15 -16.97 -22.17
CA ASP A 278 -6.13 -18.05 -22.06
C ASP A 278 -6.45 -18.42 -20.60
N PHE A 279 -6.22 -17.51 -19.66
CA PHE A 279 -6.70 -17.64 -18.29
C PHE A 279 -8.22 -17.91 -18.29
N PRO A 280 -8.76 -18.80 -17.43
CA PRO A 280 -10.15 -19.20 -17.52
C PRO A 280 -11.12 -18.02 -17.44
N ALA A 281 -11.96 -17.83 -18.46
CA ALA A 281 -13.01 -16.81 -18.48
C ALA A 281 -14.39 -17.47 -18.33
N VAL A 282 -15.06 -17.25 -17.20
CA VAL A 282 -16.35 -17.87 -16.86
C VAL A 282 -17.31 -16.77 -16.42
N ALA A 283 -18.43 -16.61 -17.13
CA ALA A 283 -19.39 -15.51 -16.86
C ALA A 283 -18.71 -14.12 -16.76
N ALA A 284 -17.66 -13.91 -17.56
CA ALA A 284 -16.71 -12.81 -17.41
C ALA A 284 -17.28 -11.43 -17.76
N LEU A 285 -16.91 -10.41 -16.99
CA LEU A 285 -17.07 -8.99 -17.35
C LEU A 285 -16.22 -8.63 -18.57
N GLN A 286 -14.99 -9.11 -18.55
CA GLN A 286 -13.99 -8.93 -19.57
C GLN A 286 -13.50 -10.33 -19.97
N PRO A 287 -14.01 -10.88 -21.09
CA PRO A 287 -13.73 -12.27 -21.49
C PRO A 287 -12.37 -12.44 -22.20
N GLU A 288 -11.69 -11.34 -22.52
CA GLU A 288 -10.43 -11.35 -23.26
C GLU A 288 -9.38 -10.51 -22.53
N ASN A 289 -8.15 -11.03 -22.50
CA ASN A 289 -6.99 -10.24 -22.12
C ASN A 289 -6.77 -9.13 -23.16
N ARG A 290 -6.77 -7.87 -22.70
CA ARG A 290 -6.61 -6.69 -23.56
C ARG A 290 -5.15 -6.25 -23.70
N THR A 291 -4.24 -6.88 -22.95
CA THR A 291 -2.83 -6.55 -22.98
C THR A 291 -2.12 -7.25 -24.15
N GLY A 292 -0.93 -6.75 -24.50
CA GLY A 292 -0.07 -7.39 -25.50
C GLY A 292 0.60 -8.66 -24.98
N ALA A 293 1.25 -9.42 -25.87
CA ALA A 293 1.87 -10.73 -25.57
C ALA A 293 3.01 -10.74 -24.52
N VAL A 294 3.37 -9.59 -23.93
CA VAL A 294 4.49 -9.44 -23.00
C VAL A 294 4.11 -8.56 -21.80
N ALA A 295 2.81 -8.51 -21.47
CA ALA A 295 2.26 -7.70 -20.39
C ALA A 295 1.36 -8.56 -19.50
N VAL A 296 1.24 -8.16 -18.23
CA VAL A 296 0.33 -8.80 -17.27
C VAL A 296 -0.97 -8.01 -17.17
N THR A 297 -2.07 -8.67 -16.86
CA THR A 297 -3.34 -8.02 -16.58
C THR A 297 -3.93 -8.55 -15.28
N GLY A 298 -4.76 -7.75 -14.62
CA GLY A 298 -5.46 -8.20 -13.43
C GLY A 298 -6.42 -9.34 -13.78
N PHE A 299 -6.61 -10.27 -12.85
CA PHE A 299 -7.73 -11.21 -12.90
C PHE A 299 -8.47 -11.21 -11.57
N VAL A 300 -9.73 -11.65 -11.64
CA VAL A 300 -10.55 -11.93 -10.47
C VAL A 300 -11.40 -13.16 -10.75
N PHE A 301 -11.41 -14.13 -9.85
CA PHE A 301 -12.31 -15.29 -9.94
C PHE A 301 -12.97 -15.62 -8.60
N ALA A 302 -14.06 -16.37 -8.66
CA ALA A 302 -14.67 -17.00 -7.51
C ALA A 302 -14.75 -18.52 -7.69
N LEU A 303 -14.33 -19.28 -6.69
CA LEU A 303 -14.33 -20.73 -6.63
C LEU A 303 -15.48 -21.21 -5.75
N ALA A 304 -16.19 -22.24 -6.20
CA ALA A 304 -17.28 -22.85 -5.45
C ALA A 304 -16.80 -23.37 -4.07
N PRO A 305 -17.68 -23.45 -3.06
CA PRO A 305 -17.28 -23.83 -1.69
C PRO A 305 -16.66 -25.22 -1.52
N ASP A 306 -16.87 -26.13 -2.48
CA ASP A 306 -16.28 -27.46 -2.53
C ASP A 306 -15.03 -27.53 -3.44
N GLY A 307 -14.64 -26.41 -4.05
CA GLY A 307 -13.49 -26.31 -4.95
C GLY A 307 -13.71 -26.92 -6.34
N SER A 308 -14.93 -27.34 -6.71
CA SER A 308 -15.15 -28.10 -7.94
C SER A 308 -15.26 -27.26 -9.20
N ASP A 309 -15.65 -25.98 -9.09
CA ASP A 309 -15.98 -25.14 -10.24
C ASP A 309 -15.69 -23.66 -9.99
N LEU A 310 -15.36 -22.93 -11.07
CA LEU A 310 -15.35 -21.47 -11.06
C LEU A 310 -16.79 -20.94 -11.19
N VAL A 311 -17.23 -20.17 -10.20
CA VAL A 311 -18.53 -19.47 -10.21
C VAL A 311 -18.53 -18.34 -11.23
N PHE A 312 -17.45 -17.55 -11.23
CA PHE A 312 -17.11 -16.62 -12.31
C PHE A 312 -15.59 -16.44 -12.35
N SER A 313 -15.08 -15.95 -13.47
CA SER A 313 -13.68 -15.55 -13.64
C SER A 313 -13.59 -14.55 -14.77
N THR A 314 -12.88 -13.45 -14.55
CA THR A 314 -12.75 -12.34 -15.49
C THR A 314 -11.35 -11.76 -15.45
N TYR A 315 -10.90 -11.27 -16.60
CA TYR A 315 -9.82 -10.28 -16.63
C TYR A 315 -10.32 -8.95 -16.04
N LEU A 316 -9.39 -8.12 -15.59
CA LEU A 316 -9.64 -6.75 -15.13
C LEU A 316 -8.43 -5.88 -15.45
N GLY A 317 -8.50 -5.17 -16.58
CA GLY A 317 -7.40 -4.34 -17.03
C GLY A 317 -7.64 -3.67 -18.39
N GLY A 318 -6.72 -2.78 -18.74
CA GLY A 318 -6.67 -2.08 -20.02
C GLY A 318 -5.62 -2.67 -20.97
N SER A 319 -4.97 -1.80 -21.73
CA SER A 319 -4.07 -2.15 -22.83
C SER A 319 -2.61 -2.43 -22.42
N THR A 320 -2.23 -2.12 -21.18
CA THR A 320 -0.86 -2.28 -20.65
C THR A 320 -0.90 -3.04 -19.31
N ASN A 321 0.15 -2.97 -18.48
CA ASN A 321 0.22 -3.78 -17.27
C ASN A 321 -0.81 -3.34 -16.23
N ASP A 322 -1.57 -4.29 -15.71
CA ASP A 322 -2.48 -4.07 -14.59
C ASP A 322 -2.37 -5.23 -13.61
N THR A 323 -2.44 -4.95 -12.32
CA THR A 323 -2.33 -5.95 -11.26
C THR A 323 -3.39 -5.70 -10.21
N VAL A 324 -4.16 -6.72 -9.87
CA VAL A 324 -5.01 -6.72 -8.67
C VAL A 324 -4.14 -7.14 -7.48
N GLN A 325 -4.19 -6.39 -6.38
CA GLN A 325 -3.43 -6.65 -5.15
C GLN A 325 -4.38 -7.08 -4.04
N GLY A 326 -5.18 -6.14 -3.51
CA GLY A 326 -6.12 -6.42 -2.42
C GLY A 326 -7.52 -6.84 -2.86
N VAL A 327 -8.18 -7.62 -2.01
CA VAL A 327 -9.51 -8.21 -2.26
C VAL A 327 -10.36 -8.20 -1.00
N ALA A 328 -11.57 -7.64 -1.08
CA ALA A 328 -12.54 -7.63 0.03
C ALA A 328 -13.99 -7.83 -0.43
N LEU A 329 -14.87 -8.18 0.51
CA LEU A 329 -16.30 -8.35 0.27
C LEU A 329 -17.11 -7.43 1.18
N ASP A 330 -18.22 -6.88 0.66
CA ASP A 330 -19.27 -6.34 1.53
C ASP A 330 -20.27 -7.43 1.96
N ALA A 331 -21.15 -7.09 2.90
CA ALA A 331 -22.19 -8.00 3.40
C ALA A 331 -23.21 -8.42 2.32
N GLN A 332 -23.25 -7.75 1.15
CA GLN A 332 -24.07 -8.15 0.00
C GLN A 332 -23.30 -9.04 -0.98
N ARG A 333 -22.05 -9.40 -0.68
CA ARG A 333 -21.11 -10.14 -1.52
C ARG A 333 -20.74 -9.41 -2.81
N ASN A 334 -20.81 -8.07 -2.80
CA ASN A 334 -20.12 -7.32 -3.82
C ASN A 334 -18.63 -7.39 -3.53
N LEU A 335 -17.86 -7.55 -4.59
CA LEU A 335 -16.43 -7.75 -4.53
C LEU A 335 -15.71 -6.45 -4.78
N PHE A 336 -14.83 -6.07 -3.86
CA PHE A 336 -13.99 -4.91 -3.95
C PHE A 336 -12.58 -5.38 -4.23
N VAL A 337 -11.94 -4.76 -5.22
CA VAL A 337 -10.56 -5.02 -5.56
C VAL A 337 -9.82 -3.72 -5.75
N THR A 338 -8.57 -3.72 -5.34
CA THR A 338 -7.65 -2.59 -5.50
C THR A 338 -6.37 -3.08 -6.15
N GLY A 339 -5.54 -2.15 -6.61
CA GLY A 339 -4.25 -2.50 -7.18
C GLY A 339 -3.64 -1.34 -7.95
N GLU A 340 -2.80 -1.69 -8.92
CA GLU A 340 -2.09 -0.75 -9.76
C GLU A 340 -2.38 -0.98 -11.24
N THR A 341 -2.39 0.10 -12.00
CA THR A 341 -2.61 0.10 -13.44
C THR A 341 -1.61 1.00 -14.14
N GLN A 342 -1.06 0.51 -15.25
CA GLN A 342 -0.31 1.28 -16.21
C GLN A 342 -1.18 1.66 -17.42
N SER A 343 -2.47 1.33 -17.42
CA SER A 343 -3.35 1.47 -18.57
C SER A 343 -4.06 2.82 -18.55
N ASP A 344 -3.96 3.60 -19.64
CA ASP A 344 -4.77 4.82 -19.79
C ASP A 344 -6.26 4.50 -20.04
N ASP A 345 -6.53 3.27 -20.47
CA ASP A 345 -7.84 2.72 -20.79
C ASP A 345 -8.31 1.66 -19.78
N PHE A 346 -7.82 1.72 -18.53
CA PHE A 346 -8.35 0.90 -17.45
C PHE A 346 -9.88 1.07 -17.34
N PRO A 347 -10.66 0.00 -17.13
CA PRO A 347 -12.12 0.08 -17.16
C PRO A 347 -12.69 0.86 -15.98
N THR A 348 -13.02 2.13 -16.19
CA THR A 348 -13.69 2.99 -15.19
C THR A 348 -15.20 3.14 -15.43
N THR A 349 -15.90 3.68 -14.44
CA THR A 349 -17.33 4.06 -14.51
C THR A 349 -17.52 5.56 -14.34
N ALA A 350 -18.57 6.13 -14.93
CA ALA A 350 -18.87 7.55 -14.77
C ALA A 350 -19.33 7.92 -13.35
N GLY A 351 -19.05 9.15 -12.92
CA GLY A 351 -19.47 9.72 -11.64
C GLY A 351 -18.57 9.38 -10.46
N VAL A 352 -17.36 8.87 -10.70
CA VAL A 352 -16.40 8.48 -9.67
C VAL A 352 -15.30 9.53 -9.44
N VAL A 353 -14.39 9.29 -8.49
CA VAL A 353 -13.28 10.19 -8.11
C VAL A 353 -12.42 10.60 -9.31
N GLN A 354 -11.86 9.62 -10.03
CA GLN A 354 -11.03 9.84 -11.21
C GLN A 354 -11.45 8.86 -12.31
N GLU A 355 -12.22 9.36 -13.27
CA GLU A 355 -12.73 8.58 -14.41
C GLU A 355 -11.69 8.32 -15.50
N GLN A 356 -10.66 9.16 -15.58
CA GLN A 356 -9.66 9.16 -16.64
C GLN A 356 -8.27 9.06 -16.02
N ALA A 357 -7.36 8.40 -16.71
CA ALA A 357 -5.96 8.33 -16.30
C ALA A 357 -5.32 9.72 -16.22
N GLY A 358 -4.35 9.86 -15.32
CA GLY A 358 -3.60 11.08 -15.12
C GLY A 358 -2.59 11.33 -16.24
N THR A 359 -2.03 12.54 -16.27
CA THR A 359 -0.84 12.82 -17.07
C THR A 359 0.39 12.34 -16.29
N ARG A 360 0.85 11.13 -16.59
CA ARG A 360 1.91 10.47 -15.81
C ARG A 360 3.26 11.17 -15.94
N HIS A 361 3.82 11.55 -14.79
CA HIS A 361 5.25 11.84 -14.64
C HIS A 361 5.83 10.76 -13.77
N CYS A 362 6.65 9.86 -14.30
CA CYS A 362 7.08 8.69 -13.53
C CYS A 362 8.55 8.80 -13.15
N ILE A 363 8.90 8.22 -12.00
CA ILE A 363 10.29 8.07 -11.58
C ILE A 363 10.74 6.62 -11.85
N GLN A 364 9.82 5.63 -11.79
CA GLN A 364 10.13 4.22 -12.03
C GLN A 364 9.12 3.48 -12.92
N THR A 365 7.90 3.18 -12.43
CA THR A 365 6.99 2.18 -13.01
C THR A 365 5.77 2.76 -13.72
N CYS A 366 5.46 4.05 -13.57
CA CYS A 366 4.30 4.71 -14.17
C CYS A 366 2.95 4.09 -13.79
N THR A 367 2.78 3.73 -12.52
CA THR A 367 1.57 3.09 -12.02
C THR A 367 0.65 4.11 -11.36
N ASP A 368 -0.66 3.98 -11.60
CA ASP A 368 -1.71 4.66 -10.87
C ASP A 368 -2.46 3.61 -10.03
N ALA A 369 -2.89 3.95 -8.81
CA ALA A 369 -3.75 3.04 -8.06
C ALA A 369 -5.18 3.03 -8.64
N PHE A 370 -5.94 1.96 -8.41
CA PHE A 370 -7.36 1.89 -8.76
C PHE A 370 -8.19 1.25 -7.66
N VAL A 371 -9.49 1.54 -7.66
CA VAL A 371 -10.47 0.86 -6.80
C VAL A 371 -11.67 0.45 -7.65
N THR A 372 -12.01 -0.83 -7.61
CA THR A 372 -13.12 -1.41 -8.38
C THR A 372 -14.07 -2.17 -7.48
N LYS A 373 -15.38 -1.91 -7.63
CA LYS A 373 -16.46 -2.69 -7.01
C LYS A 373 -17.23 -3.47 -8.08
N ILE A 374 -17.25 -4.78 -7.97
CA ILE A 374 -17.96 -5.73 -8.83
C ILE A 374 -19.23 -6.20 -8.11
N ALA A 375 -20.35 -6.19 -8.81
CA ALA A 375 -21.64 -6.65 -8.28
C ALA A 375 -21.58 -8.14 -7.90
N ALA A 376 -22.32 -8.52 -6.86
CA ALA A 376 -22.43 -9.91 -6.45
C ALA A 376 -22.74 -10.85 -7.63
N GLY A 377 -21.94 -11.92 -7.76
CA GLY A 377 -22.01 -12.85 -8.90
C GLY A 377 -21.19 -12.45 -10.13
N GLY A 378 -20.42 -11.36 -10.07
CA GLY A 378 -19.40 -11.05 -11.07
C GLY A 378 -19.91 -10.39 -12.35
N GLY A 379 -21.20 -10.02 -12.44
CA GLY A 379 -21.84 -9.68 -13.71
C GLY A 379 -21.85 -8.20 -14.13
N ALA A 380 -21.49 -7.27 -13.24
CA ALA A 380 -21.31 -5.85 -13.61
C ALA A 380 -20.31 -5.12 -12.70
N LEU A 381 -19.65 -4.08 -13.23
CA LEU A 381 -18.99 -3.06 -12.41
C LEU A 381 -20.08 -2.21 -11.75
N VAL A 382 -20.09 -2.13 -10.42
CA VAL A 382 -20.89 -1.16 -9.66
C VAL A 382 -20.23 0.21 -9.78
N TYR A 383 -18.93 0.27 -9.53
CA TYR A 383 -18.07 1.40 -9.87
C TYR A 383 -16.64 0.92 -10.14
N SER A 384 -15.87 1.73 -10.84
CA SER A 384 -14.41 1.61 -10.92
C SER A 384 -13.79 2.98 -11.17
N THR A 385 -12.74 3.31 -10.42
CA THR A 385 -12.05 4.60 -10.43
C THR A 385 -10.56 4.40 -10.36
N TYR A 386 -9.82 5.31 -10.98
CA TYR A 386 -8.43 5.53 -10.60
C TYR A 386 -8.36 6.23 -9.23
N LEU A 387 -7.18 6.19 -8.60
CA LEU A 387 -6.82 6.91 -7.39
C LEU A 387 -5.32 7.28 -7.46
N PHE A 388 -5.01 8.48 -7.96
CA PHE A 388 -3.62 8.90 -8.20
C PHE A 388 -3.37 10.38 -7.92
N GLY A 389 -2.11 10.72 -7.71
CA GLY A 389 -1.50 12.04 -7.85
C GLY A 389 -0.63 12.15 -9.11
N GLU A 390 0.36 13.03 -9.09
CA GLU A 390 1.14 13.36 -10.28
C GLU A 390 2.30 12.41 -10.59
N LEU A 391 2.66 11.53 -9.65
CA LEU A 391 3.75 10.54 -9.75
C LEU A 391 3.22 9.11 -9.57
N ASP A 392 4.12 8.16 -9.28
CA ASP A 392 3.79 6.74 -9.12
C ASP A 392 2.96 6.52 -7.85
N ASP A 393 1.81 5.83 -8.00
CA ASP A 393 0.89 5.45 -6.92
C ASP A 393 0.50 3.98 -7.07
N ALA A 394 0.45 3.24 -5.96
CA ALA A 394 0.08 1.84 -5.96
C ALA A 394 -0.75 1.52 -4.71
N ALA A 395 -1.96 0.98 -4.89
CA ALA A 395 -2.73 0.43 -3.78
C ALA A 395 -2.34 -1.01 -3.54
N ARG A 396 -2.12 -1.36 -2.26
CA ARG A 396 -1.72 -2.71 -1.83
C ARG A 396 -2.92 -3.50 -1.32
N GLU A 397 -3.71 -2.92 -0.41
CA GLU A 397 -4.81 -3.64 0.23
C GLU A 397 -6.06 -2.78 0.41
N ILE A 398 -7.22 -3.45 0.55
CA ILE A 398 -8.54 -2.82 0.68
C ILE A 398 -9.38 -3.49 1.76
N ALA A 399 -9.99 -2.68 2.63
CA ALA A 399 -11.01 -3.13 3.57
C ALA A 399 -12.33 -2.38 3.33
N VAL A 400 -13.46 -3.02 3.63
CA VAL A 400 -14.80 -2.46 3.36
C VAL A 400 -15.61 -2.42 4.65
N ASP A 401 -16.17 -1.25 4.96
CA ASP A 401 -16.99 -1.11 6.16
C ASP A 401 -18.46 -1.45 5.94
N VAL A 402 -19.22 -1.45 7.04
CA VAL A 402 -20.65 -1.78 7.05
C VAL A 402 -21.53 -0.80 6.23
N ASP A 403 -21.04 0.41 5.99
CA ASP A 403 -21.71 1.42 5.15
C ASP A 403 -21.35 1.25 3.66
N GLY A 404 -20.46 0.31 3.35
CA GLY A 404 -19.98 0.01 2.00
C GLY A 404 -18.90 0.96 1.50
N ARG A 405 -18.23 1.70 2.39
CA ARG A 405 -17.07 2.53 2.03
C ARG A 405 -15.83 1.66 1.87
N ALA A 406 -15.07 1.91 0.81
CA ALA A 406 -13.77 1.29 0.59
C ALA A 406 -12.69 2.09 1.31
N HIS A 407 -11.89 1.41 2.13
CA HIS A 407 -10.71 1.93 2.79
C HIS A 407 -9.49 1.27 2.15
N VAL A 408 -8.56 2.07 1.65
CA VAL A 408 -7.46 1.61 0.81
C VAL A 408 -6.16 2.12 1.39
N VAL A 409 -5.15 1.25 1.43
CA VAL A 409 -3.78 1.59 1.76
C VAL A 409 -2.86 1.32 0.56
N GLY A 410 -1.82 2.12 0.45
CA GLY A 410 -0.76 1.87 -0.51
C GLY A 410 0.43 2.81 -0.34
N ALA A 411 1.26 2.90 -1.38
CA ALA A 411 2.39 3.80 -1.45
C ALA A 411 2.15 4.87 -2.52
N THR A 412 2.61 6.09 -2.25
CA THR A 412 2.53 7.21 -3.20
C THR A 412 3.84 7.99 -3.19
N SER A 413 4.42 8.19 -4.38
CA SER A 413 5.49 9.16 -4.60
C SER A 413 4.95 10.56 -4.90
N SER A 414 3.64 10.69 -5.11
CA SER A 414 3.00 11.95 -5.45
C SER A 414 3.07 12.94 -4.29
N LEU A 415 3.39 14.20 -4.59
CA LEU A 415 3.27 15.34 -3.69
C LEU A 415 1.82 15.88 -3.68
N TYR A 416 1.08 15.67 -4.78
CA TYR A 416 -0.29 16.14 -4.97
C TYR A 416 -1.33 15.02 -4.98
N PHE A 417 -1.04 13.90 -4.32
CA PHE A 417 -2.03 12.86 -4.04
C PHE A 417 -3.33 13.49 -3.52
N PRO A 418 -4.51 13.03 -3.94
CA PRO A 418 -5.78 13.60 -3.51
C PRO A 418 -5.94 13.51 -1.98
N LEU A 419 -6.06 14.65 -1.31
CA LEU A 419 -6.19 14.74 0.16
C LEU A 419 -7.60 15.20 0.57
N ALA A 420 -8.13 14.62 1.65
CA ALA A 420 -9.37 15.05 2.28
C ALA A 420 -9.32 14.80 3.79
N GLY A 421 -9.49 15.84 4.62
CA GLY A 421 -9.43 15.70 6.09
C GLY A 421 -8.07 15.22 6.64
N ALA A 422 -7.01 15.28 5.83
CA ALA A 422 -5.68 14.71 6.09
C ALA A 422 -5.04 15.23 7.38
N PHE A 423 -4.43 14.33 8.17
CA PHE A 423 -3.59 14.74 9.30
C PHE A 423 -2.13 15.01 8.91
N GLN A 424 -1.66 14.40 7.82
CA GLN A 424 -0.39 14.70 7.19
C GLN A 424 -0.65 15.11 5.75
N THR A 425 -0.33 16.37 5.43
CA THR A 425 -0.66 17.01 4.15
C THR A 425 0.50 17.06 3.17
N THR A 426 1.64 16.49 3.53
CA THR A 426 2.88 16.53 2.76
C THR A 426 3.53 15.15 2.77
N ASN A 427 3.95 14.69 1.60
CA ASN A 427 4.88 13.58 1.46
C ASN A 427 6.25 14.01 2.01
N ARG A 428 6.83 13.24 2.93
CA ARG A 428 8.08 13.58 3.64
C ARG A 428 9.26 12.71 3.21
N GLY A 429 8.99 11.62 2.49
CA GLY A 429 9.98 10.72 1.90
C GLY A 429 10.08 10.82 0.37
N LEU A 430 10.63 9.77 -0.26
CA LEU A 430 10.48 9.57 -1.72
C LEU A 430 9.15 8.90 -2.06
N ALA A 431 8.64 8.09 -1.14
CA ALA A 431 7.26 7.63 -1.14
C ALA A 431 6.82 7.53 0.31
N ASP A 432 5.60 7.99 0.56
CA ASP A 432 4.92 7.82 1.84
C ASP A 432 3.74 6.85 1.63
N VAL A 433 3.25 6.29 2.73
CA VAL A 433 1.99 5.57 2.71
C VAL A 433 0.86 6.55 2.41
N PHE A 434 -0.11 6.16 1.59
CA PHE A 434 -1.42 6.82 1.61
C PHE A 434 -2.45 5.92 2.28
N VAL A 435 -3.36 6.55 3.03
CA VAL A 435 -4.59 5.92 3.50
C VAL A 435 -5.74 6.72 2.90
N ALA A 436 -6.70 6.06 2.25
CA ALA A 436 -7.83 6.72 1.60
C ALA A 436 -9.14 5.98 1.84
N THR A 437 -10.20 6.71 2.13
CA THR A 437 -11.57 6.20 2.26
C THR A 437 -12.44 6.81 1.17
N LEU A 438 -13.08 5.97 0.34
CA LEU A 438 -14.02 6.40 -0.68
C LEU A 438 -15.46 6.34 -0.18
N ALA A 439 -16.31 7.23 -0.68
CA ALA A 439 -17.75 7.10 -0.50
C ALA A 439 -18.25 5.76 -1.10
N PRO A 440 -19.42 5.21 -0.67
CA PRO A 440 -19.87 3.89 -1.13
C PRO A 440 -20.15 3.78 -2.64
N ASP A 441 -20.30 4.91 -3.32
CA ASP A 441 -20.47 5.05 -4.77
C ASP A 441 -19.21 5.55 -5.48
N ALA A 442 -18.09 5.68 -4.74
CA ALA A 442 -16.84 6.29 -5.18
C ALA A 442 -16.98 7.71 -5.77
N SER A 443 -18.04 8.46 -5.45
CA SER A 443 -18.24 9.80 -6.03
C SER A 443 -17.30 10.87 -5.47
N ARG A 444 -16.64 10.59 -4.35
CA ARG A 444 -15.71 11.47 -3.65
C ARG A 444 -14.84 10.69 -2.68
N ILE A 445 -13.72 11.30 -2.33
CA ILE A 445 -12.89 10.89 -1.19
C ILE A 445 -13.55 11.43 0.09
N VAL A 446 -13.72 10.56 1.09
CA VAL A 446 -14.25 10.90 2.42
C VAL A 446 -13.12 11.31 3.35
N PHE A 447 -12.00 10.60 3.25
CA PHE A 447 -10.78 10.86 4.01
C PHE A 447 -9.59 10.41 3.17
N SER A 448 -8.50 11.15 3.20
CA SER A 448 -7.20 10.66 2.76
C SER A 448 -6.05 11.46 3.36
N THR A 449 -4.94 10.79 3.62
CA THR A 449 -3.75 11.36 4.26
C THR A 449 -2.50 10.65 3.77
N TYR A 450 -1.36 11.34 3.84
CA TYR A 450 -0.06 10.64 3.86
C TYR A 450 0.18 10.04 5.26
N LEU A 451 1.08 9.07 5.35
CA LEU A 451 1.62 8.54 6.59
C LEU A 451 3.07 8.11 6.32
N GLY A 452 4.02 8.84 6.88
CA GLY A 452 5.43 8.61 6.58
C GLY A 452 6.35 9.64 7.23
N GLY A 453 7.64 9.38 7.15
CA GLY A 453 8.69 10.22 7.70
C GLY A 453 9.71 10.66 6.67
N SER A 454 10.83 11.16 7.17
CA SER A 454 11.98 11.60 6.41
C SER A 454 13.19 10.69 6.65
N LYS A 455 14.28 10.98 5.94
CA LYS A 455 15.55 10.26 6.06
C LYS A 455 16.54 10.96 7.00
N PRO A 456 17.46 10.22 7.65
CA PRO A 456 18.60 10.83 8.33
C PRO A 456 19.48 11.63 7.35
N PRO A 457 20.04 12.79 7.74
CA PRO A 457 20.89 13.61 6.88
C PRO A 457 22.09 12.88 6.28
N GLU A 458 22.67 11.92 7.02
CA GLU A 458 23.84 11.13 6.61
C GLU A 458 23.57 9.93 5.67
N SER A 459 22.31 9.57 5.43
CA SER A 459 21.96 8.38 4.63
C SER A 459 21.99 8.66 3.12
N VAL A 460 22.58 7.72 2.34
CA VAL A 460 22.63 7.76 0.86
C VAL A 460 21.39 7.16 0.20
N GLY A 461 20.50 6.53 0.98
CA GLY A 461 19.18 6.05 0.56
C GLY A 461 18.07 7.05 0.82
N ALA A 462 16.83 6.69 0.52
CA ALA A 462 15.64 7.51 0.74
C ALA A 462 14.82 7.00 1.94
N GLY A 463 14.06 7.89 2.59
CA GLY A 463 12.98 7.48 3.48
C GLY A 463 11.85 6.97 2.59
N TRP A 464 11.61 5.67 2.65
CA TRP A 464 10.61 4.98 1.85
C TRP A 464 9.67 4.28 2.81
N ASP A 465 8.38 4.62 2.71
CA ASP A 465 7.33 4.11 3.56
C ASP A 465 6.22 3.51 2.68
N GLU A 466 5.91 2.23 2.90
CA GLU A 466 4.90 1.51 2.14
C GLU A 466 3.89 0.86 3.09
N GLY A 467 2.60 1.15 2.88
CA GLY A 467 1.52 0.45 3.59
C GLY A 467 1.11 -0.78 2.80
N TRP A 468 1.13 -1.93 3.46
CA TRP A 468 0.93 -3.24 2.84
C TRP A 468 -0.42 -3.85 3.17
N ASP A 469 -0.95 -3.60 4.37
CA ASP A 469 -2.22 -4.18 4.80
C ASP A 469 -3.06 -3.18 5.61
N ILE A 470 -4.38 -3.33 5.53
CA ILE A 470 -5.39 -2.50 6.17
C ILE A 470 -6.52 -3.36 6.76
N ALA A 471 -6.81 -3.15 8.04
CA ALA A 471 -7.90 -3.84 8.73
C ALA A 471 -8.80 -2.82 9.47
N LEU A 472 -10.10 -3.15 9.61
CA LEU A 472 -11.06 -2.25 10.26
C LEU A 472 -11.38 -2.69 11.68
N GLY A 473 -11.20 -1.78 12.63
CA GLY A 473 -11.54 -1.98 14.03
C GLY A 473 -13.03 -1.75 14.33
N ALA A 474 -13.47 -2.23 15.50
CA ALA A 474 -14.79 -1.90 16.01
C ALA A 474 -14.92 -0.38 16.24
N GLY A 475 -15.99 0.23 15.72
CA GLY A 475 -16.21 1.68 15.84
C GLY A 475 -15.70 2.51 14.66
N GLY A 476 -15.10 1.88 13.65
CA GLY A 476 -14.69 2.53 12.40
C GLY A 476 -13.25 3.01 12.37
N ASP A 477 -12.44 2.61 13.36
CA ASP A 477 -10.99 2.83 13.33
C ASP A 477 -10.37 2.03 12.18
N VAL A 478 -9.31 2.58 11.60
CA VAL A 478 -8.60 1.99 10.46
C VAL A 478 -7.19 1.65 10.92
N HIS A 479 -6.85 0.37 10.93
CA HIS A 479 -5.52 -0.13 11.28
C HIS A 479 -4.73 -0.38 10.00
N VAL A 480 -3.48 0.04 9.99
CA VAL A 480 -2.58 -0.05 8.84
C VAL A 480 -1.25 -0.62 9.31
N ALA A 481 -0.73 -1.58 8.55
CA ALA A 481 0.62 -2.11 8.74
C ALA A 481 1.42 -1.99 7.45
N GLY A 482 2.73 -1.93 7.59
CA GLY A 482 3.62 -1.80 6.45
C GLY A 482 5.08 -1.69 6.85
N TYR A 483 5.90 -1.28 5.90
CA TYR A 483 7.35 -1.17 6.04
C TYR A 483 7.78 0.29 6.00
N THR A 484 8.72 0.67 6.86
CA THR A 484 9.25 2.03 6.93
C THR A 484 10.77 2.03 7.06
N GLN A 485 11.44 2.83 6.22
CA GLN A 485 12.86 3.18 6.37
C GLN A 485 13.06 4.55 7.04
N SER A 486 11.95 5.22 7.37
CA SER A 486 11.96 6.54 7.96
C SER A 486 12.27 6.48 9.44
N HIS A 487 13.31 7.19 9.87
CA HIS A 487 13.74 7.24 11.28
C HIS A 487 12.81 8.05 12.19
N ASP A 488 12.00 8.91 11.60
CA ASP A 488 11.03 9.81 12.22
C ASP A 488 9.60 9.52 11.72
N PHE A 489 9.32 8.26 11.35
CA PHE A 489 7.96 7.79 11.11
C PHE A 489 7.04 8.19 12.29
N PRO A 490 5.81 8.65 12.02
CA PRO A 490 4.88 9.12 13.05
C PRO A 490 4.59 8.08 14.15
N THR A 491 5.15 8.22 15.35
CA THR A 491 4.81 7.37 16.52
C THR A 491 4.02 8.10 17.60
N THR A 492 3.23 7.36 18.38
CA THR A 492 2.44 7.92 19.50
C THR A 492 3.15 7.80 20.85
N PRO A 493 2.88 8.69 21.83
CA PRO A 493 3.36 8.51 23.19
C PRO A 493 2.97 7.14 23.75
N GLY A 494 3.95 6.39 24.27
CA GLY A 494 3.72 5.03 24.80
C GLY A 494 3.74 3.93 23.74
N ALA A 495 4.15 4.24 22.50
CA ALA A 495 4.46 3.23 21.48
C ALA A 495 5.35 2.10 22.05
N ALA A 496 5.05 0.86 21.65
CA ALA A 496 5.82 -0.32 22.07
C ALA A 496 7.30 -0.20 21.68
N GLN A 497 7.55 0.33 20.48
CA GLN A 497 8.86 0.70 19.96
C GLN A 497 8.76 2.11 19.35
N PRO A 498 9.25 3.15 20.05
CA PRO A 498 9.05 4.54 19.63
C PRO A 498 10.04 5.03 18.56
N ALA A 499 11.06 4.24 18.23
CA ALA A 499 12.10 4.59 17.27
C ALA A 499 12.45 3.36 16.41
N LEU A 500 12.83 3.63 15.16
CA LEU A 500 13.32 2.63 14.22
C LEU A 500 14.46 1.82 14.86
N GLY A 501 14.32 0.49 14.88
CA GLY A 501 15.38 -0.43 15.27
C GLY A 501 16.53 -0.30 14.30
N GLY A 502 16.22 -0.44 13.00
CA GLY A 502 17.02 -0.03 11.87
C GLY A 502 18.44 -0.60 11.86
N GLY A 503 19.28 -0.10 10.96
CA GLY A 503 20.63 -0.63 10.80
C GLY A 503 21.25 -0.21 9.48
N VAL A 504 22.25 -0.95 9.01
CA VAL A 504 22.82 -0.76 7.68
C VAL A 504 22.71 -2.08 6.92
N CYS A 505 21.81 -2.11 5.94
CA CYS A 505 21.41 -3.35 5.27
C CYS A 505 22.20 -3.63 3.99
N ASP A 506 23.02 -2.68 3.52
CA ASP A 506 23.92 -2.91 2.41
C ASP A 506 25.29 -2.25 2.59
N PHE A 507 26.23 -2.60 1.71
CA PHE A 507 27.56 -2.01 1.69
C PHE A 507 27.56 -0.51 1.32
N LEU A 508 26.46 0.00 0.76
CA LEU A 508 26.30 1.40 0.38
C LEU A 508 25.90 2.29 1.56
N GLY A 509 25.45 1.70 2.68
CA GLY A 509 24.99 2.45 3.84
C GLY A 509 23.48 2.71 3.85
N THR A 510 22.70 1.93 3.07
CA THR A 510 21.25 2.03 3.05
C THR A 510 20.69 1.61 4.42
N PRO A 511 19.80 2.43 5.03
CA PRO A 511 19.20 2.09 6.30
C PRO A 511 18.36 0.81 6.16
N CYS A 512 18.45 -0.06 7.17
CA CYS A 512 17.42 -1.09 7.34
C CYS A 512 16.11 -0.44 7.77
N GLY A 513 15.00 -1.01 7.34
CA GLY A 513 13.66 -0.60 7.76
C GLY A 513 12.98 -1.64 8.63
N ASP A 514 12.01 -1.18 9.40
CA ASP A 514 11.22 -1.99 10.32
C ASP A 514 9.76 -2.05 9.83
N VAL A 515 8.97 -2.93 10.42
CA VAL A 515 7.51 -2.85 10.31
C VAL A 515 7.00 -1.63 11.10
N PHE A 516 5.94 -1.01 10.61
CA PHE A 516 5.11 -0.10 11.42
C PHE A 516 3.69 -0.65 11.58
N VAL A 517 3.04 -0.28 12.67
CA VAL A 517 1.61 -0.51 12.91
C VAL A 517 0.99 0.79 13.36
N THR A 518 -0.01 1.28 12.62
CA THR A 518 -0.71 2.54 12.89
C THR A 518 -2.22 2.34 12.95
N THR A 519 -2.87 2.92 13.95
CA THR A 519 -4.33 3.04 14.02
C THR A 519 -4.73 4.48 13.78
N VAL A 520 -5.43 4.71 12.68
CA VAL A 520 -6.09 5.97 12.35
C VAL A 520 -7.48 5.95 12.99
N ALA A 521 -7.77 6.96 13.80
CA ALA A 521 -9.07 7.04 14.50
C ALA A 521 -10.21 7.29 13.52
N ALA A 522 -11.40 6.73 13.79
CA ALA A 522 -12.60 6.92 12.95
C ALA A 522 -12.99 8.40 12.75
N ASP A 523 -12.68 9.25 13.72
CA ASP A 523 -12.94 10.69 13.73
C ASP A 523 -11.67 11.51 13.45
N ALA A 524 -10.63 10.90 12.88
CA ALA A 524 -9.37 11.54 12.54
C ALA A 524 -9.58 12.71 11.56
N ALA A 525 -9.85 13.89 12.12
CA ALA A 525 -9.63 15.14 11.44
C ALA A 525 -8.20 15.56 11.70
N GLY A 526 -7.46 15.85 10.63
CA GLY A 526 -6.14 16.42 10.76
C GLY A 526 -6.10 17.74 11.52
N PRO A 527 -4.93 18.13 12.06
CA PRO A 527 -4.74 19.48 12.55
C PRO A 527 -5.05 20.48 11.44
N VAL A 528 -5.68 21.60 11.80
CA VAL A 528 -5.95 22.67 10.83
C VAL A 528 -4.62 23.08 10.19
N PRO A 529 -4.49 22.97 8.86
CA PRO A 529 -3.24 23.29 8.20
C PRO A 529 -2.86 24.76 8.45
N PRO A 530 -1.56 25.07 8.57
CA PRO A 530 -1.10 26.42 8.90
C PRO A 530 -1.59 27.45 7.88
N VAL A 531 -1.73 27.04 6.62
CA VAL A 531 -2.43 27.77 5.56
C VAL A 531 -3.66 26.97 5.18
N SER A 532 -4.83 27.61 5.28
CA SER A 532 -6.11 27.00 4.92
C SER A 532 -6.63 27.62 3.63
N VAL A 533 -7.22 26.78 2.76
CA VAL A 533 -7.96 27.20 1.58
C VAL A 533 -9.32 26.50 1.64
N SER A 534 -10.40 27.25 1.48
CA SER A 534 -11.76 26.69 1.47
C SER A 534 -12.56 27.25 0.31
N VAL A 535 -13.46 26.43 -0.21
CA VAL A 535 -14.23 26.72 -1.43
C VAL A 535 -15.70 26.49 -1.17
N THR A 536 -16.56 27.37 -1.67
CA THR A 536 -18.02 27.20 -1.65
C THR A 536 -18.64 27.72 -2.95
N PRO A 537 -19.53 26.97 -3.61
CA PRO A 537 -20.01 25.62 -3.26
C PRO A 537 -18.98 24.53 -3.61
N SER A 538 -19.11 23.35 -3.00
CA SER A 538 -18.33 22.15 -3.36
C SER A 538 -18.79 21.48 -4.66
N ASN A 539 -19.94 21.90 -5.19
CA ASN A 539 -20.48 21.47 -6.48
C ASN A 539 -20.83 22.71 -7.30
N VAL A 540 -20.25 22.82 -8.49
CA VAL A 540 -20.41 23.99 -9.37
C VAL A 540 -20.51 23.54 -10.83
N ALA A 541 -21.26 24.25 -11.66
CA ALA A 541 -21.27 23.98 -13.09
C ALA A 541 -20.04 24.62 -13.77
N ALA A 542 -19.58 24.06 -14.89
CA ALA A 542 -18.70 24.76 -15.81
C ALA A 542 -19.30 26.13 -16.17
N GLY A 543 -18.48 27.19 -16.17
CA GLY A 543 -18.95 28.58 -16.32
C GLY A 543 -19.52 29.23 -15.05
N GLY A 544 -19.66 28.48 -13.95
CA GLY A 544 -20.12 28.98 -12.66
C GLY A 544 -19.06 29.76 -11.90
N ALA A 545 -19.36 30.12 -10.64
CA ALA A 545 -18.45 30.85 -9.78
C ALA A 545 -18.24 30.15 -8.43
N LEU A 546 -17.02 30.24 -7.92
CA LEU A 546 -16.58 29.72 -6.64
C LEU A 546 -16.23 30.88 -5.71
N GLN A 547 -16.69 30.83 -4.47
CA GLN A 547 -16.16 31.66 -3.40
C GLN A 547 -14.98 30.92 -2.78
N VAL A 548 -13.77 31.42 -3.00
CA VAL A 548 -12.54 30.87 -2.43
C VAL A 548 -12.07 31.77 -1.31
N SER A 549 -11.81 31.22 -0.14
CA SER A 549 -11.19 31.94 0.96
C SER A 549 -9.92 31.25 1.44
N TRP A 550 -8.95 32.04 1.87
CA TRP A 550 -7.68 31.56 2.39
C TRP A 550 -7.29 32.30 3.66
N ALA A 551 -6.49 31.67 4.51
CA ALA A 551 -5.93 32.28 5.71
C ALA A 551 -4.64 31.58 6.14
N GLY A 552 -3.81 32.31 6.89
CA GLY A 552 -2.65 31.73 7.59
C GLY A 552 -1.31 31.88 6.88
N ILE A 553 -1.24 32.65 5.79
CA ILE A 553 0.05 32.93 5.12
C ILE A 553 0.89 33.81 6.05
N THR A 554 2.04 33.31 6.48
CA THR A 554 2.92 33.99 7.44
C THR A 554 3.71 35.13 6.83
N ALA A 555 4.06 35.03 5.56
CA ALA A 555 4.81 36.04 4.80
C ALA A 555 4.23 36.19 3.37
N PRO A 556 3.07 36.85 3.21
CA PRO A 556 2.40 36.92 1.92
C PRO A 556 3.17 37.80 0.93
N THR A 557 3.17 37.39 -0.34
CA THR A 557 3.87 38.06 -1.43
C THR A 557 2.90 38.53 -2.53
N PRO A 558 3.27 39.54 -3.35
CA PRO A 558 2.47 39.95 -4.51
C PRO A 558 2.29 38.86 -5.57
N ASP A 559 3.17 37.85 -5.57
CA ASP A 559 3.19 36.74 -6.52
C ASP A 559 2.48 35.49 -5.97
N ASP A 560 1.75 35.64 -4.85
CA ASP A 560 0.87 34.60 -4.33
C ASP A 560 -0.42 34.55 -5.17
N HIS A 561 -0.77 33.35 -5.67
CA HIS A 561 -1.88 33.16 -6.59
C HIS A 561 -2.76 31.96 -6.25
N LEU A 562 -4.06 32.07 -6.52
CA LEU A 562 -4.97 30.92 -6.54
C LEU A 562 -4.98 30.30 -7.94
N ARG A 563 -5.04 28.97 -8.01
CA ARG A 563 -5.21 28.17 -9.23
C ARG A 563 -6.24 27.08 -9.03
N VAL A 564 -7.00 26.76 -10.08
CA VAL A 564 -7.94 25.62 -10.10
C VAL A 564 -7.29 24.51 -10.92
N CYS A 565 -7.01 23.37 -10.27
CA CYS A 565 -6.25 22.28 -10.84
C CYS A 565 -7.09 21.01 -10.83
N ALA A 566 -6.94 20.18 -11.87
CA ALA A 566 -7.56 18.85 -11.84
C ALA A 566 -6.98 18.07 -10.67
N LEU A 567 -7.80 17.23 -10.03
CA LEU A 567 -7.37 16.44 -8.90
C LEU A 567 -6.16 15.56 -9.28
N GLY A 568 -5.09 15.62 -8.50
CA GLY A 568 -3.82 14.93 -8.78
C GLY A 568 -2.87 15.61 -9.78
N ALA A 569 -3.24 16.72 -10.44
CA ALA A 569 -2.34 17.38 -11.41
C ALA A 569 -1.12 18.05 -10.72
N PRO A 570 0.03 18.25 -11.39
CA PRO A 570 1.13 19.07 -10.87
C PRO A 570 0.90 20.59 -11.03
N THR A 571 1.79 21.40 -10.43
CA THR A 571 1.58 22.84 -10.15
C THR A 571 1.95 23.82 -11.26
N ASP A 572 2.83 23.45 -12.17
CA ASP A 572 3.51 24.39 -13.06
C ASP A 572 2.85 24.53 -14.45
N SER A 573 2.27 23.46 -14.99
CA SER A 573 1.73 23.46 -16.38
C SER A 573 0.40 22.74 -16.60
N LEU A 574 -0.11 21.97 -15.62
CA LEU A 574 -1.21 21.02 -15.81
C LEU A 574 -2.50 21.36 -15.02
N CYS A 575 -2.56 22.52 -14.38
CA CYS A 575 -3.84 23.02 -13.87
C CYS A 575 -4.78 23.32 -15.05
N ALA A 576 -6.00 22.76 -15.00
CA ALA A 576 -6.97 22.91 -16.09
C ALA A 576 -7.36 24.37 -16.33
N VAL A 577 -7.29 25.21 -15.30
CA VAL A 577 -7.39 26.65 -15.46
C VAL A 577 -6.00 27.27 -15.43
N GLN A 578 -5.49 27.63 -16.60
CA GLN A 578 -4.21 28.34 -16.75
C GLN A 578 -4.27 29.80 -16.25
N GLN A 579 -5.45 30.28 -15.84
CA GLN A 579 -5.61 31.59 -15.23
C GLN A 579 -5.24 31.54 -13.75
N SER A 580 -4.43 32.51 -13.30
CA SER A 580 -4.05 32.69 -11.90
C SER A 580 -4.75 33.93 -11.35
N TRP A 581 -5.26 33.83 -10.12
CA TRP A 581 -5.91 34.96 -9.44
C TRP A 581 -5.04 35.46 -8.30
N PRO A 582 -4.63 36.74 -8.28
CA PRO A 582 -3.76 37.27 -7.23
C PRO A 582 -4.48 37.32 -5.89
N THR A 583 -3.77 36.99 -4.82
CA THR A 583 -4.27 37.17 -3.43
C THR A 583 -4.14 38.61 -2.95
N GLY A 584 -3.38 39.43 -3.67
CA GLY A 584 -3.10 40.82 -3.27
C GLY A 584 -2.10 40.94 -2.12
N ALA A 585 -1.19 39.96 -1.95
CA ALA A 585 -0.23 39.91 -0.85
C ALA A 585 -0.87 39.95 0.54
N ALA A 586 -2.02 39.28 0.70
CA ALA A 586 -2.77 39.25 1.94
C ALA A 586 -2.60 37.91 2.67
N ALA A 587 -2.35 37.99 3.99
CA ALA A 587 -2.23 36.82 4.87
C ALA A 587 -3.50 35.95 4.93
N GLY A 588 -4.64 36.53 4.54
CA GLY A 588 -5.91 35.87 4.34
C GLY A 588 -6.87 36.76 3.58
N GLY A 589 -7.89 36.17 2.95
CA GLY A 589 -8.85 36.87 2.12
C GLY A 589 -9.92 35.96 1.55
N ALA A 590 -10.78 36.55 0.73
CA ALA A 590 -11.77 35.82 -0.06
C ALA A 590 -11.89 36.45 -1.45
N LEU A 591 -12.07 35.60 -2.46
CA LEU A 591 -12.21 36.00 -3.85
C LEU A 591 -13.27 35.13 -4.54
N GLU A 592 -14.08 35.76 -5.39
CA GLU A 592 -14.92 35.04 -6.33
C GLU A 592 -14.12 34.67 -7.58
N ILE A 593 -14.03 33.37 -7.87
CA ILE A 593 -13.37 32.81 -9.04
C ILE A 593 -14.44 32.33 -10.03
N ALA A 594 -14.51 32.94 -11.20
CA ALA A 594 -15.34 32.45 -12.30
C ALA A 594 -14.62 31.33 -13.05
N LEU A 595 -15.27 30.17 -13.17
CA LEU A 595 -14.74 29.03 -13.92
C LEU A 595 -14.97 29.21 -15.43
N PRO A 596 -14.07 28.72 -16.29
CA PRO A 596 -14.31 28.68 -17.73
C PRO A 596 -15.55 27.86 -18.07
N ALA A 597 -16.32 28.30 -19.08
CA ALA A 597 -17.49 27.58 -19.56
C ALA A 597 -17.12 26.25 -20.26
N GLU A 598 -15.93 26.17 -20.84
CA GLU A 598 -15.40 24.97 -21.48
C GLU A 598 -14.65 24.03 -20.51
N LEU A 599 -14.64 24.33 -19.20
CA LEU A 599 -13.97 23.47 -18.23
C LEU A 599 -14.60 22.07 -18.26
N ALA A 600 -13.76 21.05 -18.37
CA ALA A 600 -14.22 19.67 -18.39
C ALA A 600 -14.92 19.33 -17.06
N PRO A 601 -16.01 18.55 -17.09
CA PRO A 601 -16.57 17.98 -15.86
C PRO A 601 -15.56 17.06 -15.17
N GLY A 602 -15.55 17.05 -13.84
CA GLY A 602 -14.66 16.22 -13.04
C GLY A 602 -14.39 16.80 -11.65
N LEU A 603 -13.49 16.15 -10.90
CA LEU A 603 -13.02 16.66 -9.62
C LEU A 603 -11.81 17.59 -9.80
N TYR A 604 -11.83 18.69 -9.05
CA TYR A 604 -10.81 19.73 -9.04
C TYR A 604 -10.45 20.11 -7.61
N ASP A 605 -9.33 20.78 -7.43
CA ASP A 605 -8.95 21.41 -6.18
C ASP A 605 -8.45 22.84 -6.43
N VAL A 606 -8.57 23.71 -5.43
CA VAL A 606 -8.02 25.07 -5.48
C VAL A 606 -6.72 25.11 -4.70
N ARG A 607 -5.66 25.52 -5.38
CA ARG A 607 -4.31 25.64 -4.81
C ARG A 607 -3.94 27.08 -4.62
N LEU A 608 -3.45 27.40 -3.44
CA LEU A 608 -2.78 28.65 -3.15
C LEU A 608 -1.28 28.44 -3.39
N MET A 609 -0.76 29.17 -4.37
CA MET A 609 0.59 29.10 -4.89
C MET A 609 1.41 30.28 -4.37
N SER A 610 2.67 30.07 -4.04
CA SER A 610 3.66 31.08 -3.64
C SER A 610 4.96 30.86 -4.43
N PRO A 611 5.79 31.89 -4.68
CA PRO A 611 7.13 31.69 -5.22
C PRO A 611 7.99 30.84 -4.26
N ASP A 612 8.61 29.81 -4.82
CA ASP A 612 9.60 28.99 -4.15
C ASP A 612 10.86 29.83 -3.90
N ALA A 613 11.26 29.90 -2.64
CA ALA A 613 12.43 30.68 -2.21
C ALA A 613 13.76 30.05 -2.65
N ASP A 614 13.78 28.74 -2.88
CA ASP A 614 14.95 27.93 -3.20
C ASP A 614 15.10 27.69 -4.72
N PHE A 615 14.02 27.77 -5.50
CA PHE A 615 14.03 27.55 -6.96
C PHE A 615 13.49 28.71 -7.80
N TYR A 616 14.39 29.64 -8.20
CA TYR A 616 14.28 30.60 -9.33
C TYR A 616 12.89 31.14 -9.72
N GLY A 617 11.98 31.38 -8.76
CA GLY A 617 10.65 31.93 -9.01
C GLY A 617 9.64 30.94 -9.61
N LEU A 618 9.84 29.63 -9.45
CA LEU A 618 8.77 28.65 -9.67
C LEU A 618 7.70 28.81 -8.58
N LEU A 619 6.46 28.45 -8.91
CA LEU A 619 5.35 28.51 -7.96
C LEU A 619 5.17 27.14 -7.29
N GLU A 620 5.21 27.13 -5.96
CA GLU A 620 4.89 25.98 -5.12
C GLU A 620 3.55 26.17 -4.41
N PRO A 621 2.77 25.11 -4.14
CA PRO A 621 1.52 25.24 -3.44
C PRO A 621 1.79 25.27 -1.93
N ILE A 622 1.33 26.34 -1.29
CA ILE A 622 1.42 26.52 0.16
C ILE A 622 0.11 26.21 0.88
N GLY A 623 -0.98 25.97 0.14
CA GLY A 623 -2.28 25.56 0.68
C GLY A 623 -3.19 24.97 -0.39
N ARG A 624 -4.11 24.08 0.01
CA ARG A 624 -5.02 23.35 -0.88
C ARG A 624 -6.43 23.31 -0.29
N SER A 625 -7.44 23.37 -1.15
CA SER A 625 -8.82 23.11 -0.73
C SER A 625 -9.14 21.62 -0.75
N GLU A 626 -10.20 21.25 -0.03
CA GLU A 626 -10.92 20.01 -0.28
C GLU A 626 -11.35 19.91 -1.77
N PRO A 627 -11.47 18.69 -2.32
CA PRO A 627 -11.92 18.49 -3.71
C PRO A 627 -13.31 19.09 -3.96
N ILE A 628 -13.50 19.66 -5.15
CA ILE A 628 -14.76 20.20 -5.64
C ILE A 628 -15.18 19.48 -6.91
N GLN A 629 -16.49 19.29 -7.08
CA GLN A 629 -17.08 18.73 -8.29
C GLN A 629 -17.43 19.84 -9.29
N VAL A 630 -16.89 19.74 -10.49
CA VAL A 630 -17.34 20.52 -11.65
C VAL A 630 -18.31 19.67 -12.47
N ALA A 631 -19.56 20.11 -12.54
CA ALA A 631 -20.61 19.50 -13.34
C ALA A 631 -20.66 20.11 -14.76
N PRO A 632 -21.16 19.37 -15.76
CA PRO A 632 -21.40 19.92 -17.09
C PRO A 632 -22.41 21.08 -17.05
N GLU A 633 -22.28 22.01 -17.99
CA GLU A 633 -23.15 23.18 -18.11
C GLU A 633 -24.64 22.77 -18.23
N PRO A 634 -25.55 23.29 -17.40
CA PRO A 634 -26.96 22.91 -17.46
C PRO A 634 -27.59 23.32 -18.80
N GLY A 635 -27.96 22.32 -19.61
CA GLY A 635 -28.64 22.53 -20.91
C GLY A 635 -27.80 22.21 -22.15
N ARG A 636 -26.53 21.81 -21.98
CA ARG A 636 -25.68 21.31 -23.07
C ARG A 636 -25.50 19.80 -22.90
N ALA A 637 -26.06 19.00 -23.82
CA ALA A 637 -25.76 17.57 -23.85
C ALA A 637 -24.23 17.36 -23.96
N PRO A 638 -23.66 16.32 -23.33
CA PRO A 638 -22.22 16.09 -23.37
C PRO A 638 -21.77 16.07 -24.83
N ILE A 639 -20.72 16.86 -25.14
CA ILE A 639 -20.10 16.81 -26.45
C ILE A 639 -19.49 15.42 -26.55
N ALA A 640 -20.08 14.56 -27.38
CA ALA A 640 -19.57 13.24 -27.72
C ALA A 640 -18.27 13.37 -28.53
N GLY A 641 -17.20 13.82 -27.87
CA GLY A 641 -15.87 14.00 -28.46
C GLY A 641 -15.16 12.66 -28.73
N ALA A 642 -15.51 11.60 -27.99
CA ALA A 642 -14.95 10.27 -28.21
C ALA A 642 -15.70 9.46 -29.29
N ALA A 643 -16.99 9.72 -29.53
CA ALA A 643 -17.79 8.94 -30.48
C ALA A 643 -17.59 9.36 -31.96
N LEU A 644 -17.11 10.57 -32.24
CA LEU A 644 -16.94 11.05 -33.62
C LEU A 644 -15.68 10.50 -34.31
N VAL A 645 -14.66 10.04 -33.56
CA VAL A 645 -13.49 9.37 -34.15
C VAL A 645 -13.87 7.96 -34.61
N ALA A 646 -14.76 7.27 -33.88
CA ALA A 646 -15.27 5.96 -34.26
C ALA A 646 -16.16 6.02 -35.53
N LEU A 647 -17.01 7.04 -35.69
CA LEU A 647 -17.82 7.18 -36.91
C LEU A 647 -17.00 7.64 -38.14
N ALA A 648 -15.91 8.41 -37.95
CA ALA A 648 -15.03 8.79 -39.04
C ALA A 648 -14.19 7.62 -39.58
N LEU A 649 -13.82 6.66 -38.72
CA LEU A 649 -13.11 5.43 -39.12
C LEU A 649 -14.03 4.44 -39.85
N VAL A 650 -15.30 4.29 -39.42
CA VAL A 650 -16.28 3.43 -40.11
C VAL A 650 -16.71 4.03 -41.46
N ALA A 651 -16.78 5.35 -41.60
CA ALA A 651 -17.07 6.00 -42.88
C ALA A 651 -15.91 5.91 -43.90
N ARG A 652 -14.66 5.76 -43.44
CA ARG A 652 -13.47 5.56 -44.30
C ARG A 652 -13.30 4.10 -44.74
N ALA A 653 -13.76 3.14 -43.93
CA ALA A 653 -13.75 1.71 -44.28
C ALA A 653 -14.81 1.31 -45.32
N ARG A 654 -15.92 2.05 -45.46
CA ARG A 654 -16.96 1.77 -46.47
C ARG A 654 -16.74 2.41 -47.84
N ARG A 655 -15.60 3.08 -48.09
CA ARG A 655 -15.21 3.58 -49.43
C ARG A 655 -14.03 2.84 -50.05
N ARG A 656 -13.63 1.70 -49.47
CA ARG A 656 -12.67 0.76 -50.06
C ARG A 656 -13.14 -0.68 -49.89
N TRP A 657 -14.34 -0.97 -50.39
CA TRP A 657 -14.79 -2.28 -50.90
C TRP A 657 -15.76 -2.02 -52.04
#